data_AF-A0A255U2X1-F1
#
_entry.id   AF-A0A255U2X1-F1
#
_cell.length_a   1.000
_cell.length_b   1.000
_cell.length_c   1.000
_cell.angle_alpha   90.00
_cell.angle_beta   90.00
_cell.angle_gamma   90.00
#
_symmetry.space_group_name_H-M   'P 1'
#
loop_
_entity.id
_entity.type
_entity.pdbx_description
1 polymer ?
#
loop_
_entity_poly.entity_id
_entity_poly.type
_entity_poly.pdbx_seq_one_letter_code
_entity_poly.pdbx_strand_id
1 'polypeptide(L)'
;MRNQIDCFVAIASAGDAEATIETLSRSVSVRDITLMIEPQTAQAYPQAQVIETESLTSTATLAEIARRATAPYVLLTLKAQPILWGDHAIERMVETAADTGAGMVYADSRMATADGKLVAHPAIDYQKGALRDDFDFGPAVLVSTALLKGYMAQQPAAPDYRWAAWYDLRLYISRQAAITHLNEYLYTQQQTDSRASGVRQFDYVDPRNRDRQIEMEDAATRHLEAVGAIVDTHRYEPVDLDEQDFDVEASVVIPVYNRCRTIADAVGSALAQQTRFDYNVIVVDNHSTDGTTEILNDLARSDHRLIHLIPERDDLGIGGCWNAAVNDSRCGRFAVQLDSDDLYASPSTLQRVVDEFRQQPAAMVIGAYRMCDFALNTLPPGIIDHREWTDHNGPNNALRINGLGAPRAFFTPVVREIRFPNTSYGEDYAMGLAISRRYRIGRIYDELYLCRRWEGNSDAALSIERQNANNLYKDRLRTIELEARQQLNSQPEGNCRELNRFIDRQLELWSDARQRFRDLNNVEQRNLCSGDTLLQVQFNPARMVSTGACIDARSIAHRPCFLCADNRPQEQMAKRLDNDFTLLVNPFPILPVHFTIPLNRHNPQRIRTCYGEIFRMVERYPELTVFYNGPHCGASAPDHAHLQAVCSGRLPLQNDWARLANSREMVYEYDNDNHIYAVGGYVVPLLAIVSTDATADKALFDRIYKAMPLHKDSGEPMMNVISWQQDESHVTVVIPRAKHRPDCYTAEGDAQYLVSPGAIDMAGLIITPRQTDFDRIDADRAAAILRECGVGAEQFGRITARLTAAAEAAAEPEATAEPMVSVGIVSAKRICFDLNRPYMAKGQQIEGRQEVEFAEGGISWNGNLYSQLTFHPQHEDASFALSDVTIGVNFHWERTETQVFAGTLRLVVEEDKICAINELPVERYLESVISSEMSATSNIELLKAHAVISRSWLLAQMHKRQQMDGKSGSGFFSFTKTDDELTRWYDREDHTIFDVCADDHCQRYQGITRETSDKARQAVAATGGQILQHDGEICDARFSKCCGGITERYRYCWEDIDKPYLMAVRDNAEGVETDAVEPDLTIEANAEAWIRQSPDAFCNTTDATILSQVLNDYDQETKDFYRWRVSYSQQELKTLIANRLKMDMGDIVALEPLERGASGRISRLRIVGTKRQYIIGKELEIRRTLSESHLYSSAFVVEPHGDIDGVPERFDILGAGWGHGVGLCQIGAAVMSEQGYSYDKILLHYYRGAEIKKIY
;
A
#
# COMPACT_ATOMS: atom_id res chain seq x y z
N MET A 1 13.34 28.91 50.89
CA MET A 1 13.82 28.69 49.50
C MET A 1 12.71 28.42 48.50
N ARG A 2 11.48 28.00 48.89
CA ARG A 2 10.39 27.76 47.91
C ARG A 2 9.92 29.02 47.16
N ASN A 3 10.08 30.21 47.75
CA ASN A 3 9.59 31.47 47.19
C ASN A 3 10.72 32.36 46.66
N GLN A 4 11.83 31.77 46.20
CA GLN A 4 12.93 32.52 45.58
C GLN A 4 12.93 32.36 44.06
N ILE A 5 13.35 33.40 43.35
CA ILE A 5 13.48 33.43 41.89
C ILE A 5 14.81 34.01 41.44
N ASP A 6 15.26 33.57 40.28
CA ASP A 6 16.33 34.22 39.52
C ASP A 6 15.73 35.01 38.37
N CYS A 7 16.10 36.28 38.23
CA CYS A 7 15.53 37.18 37.23
C CYS A 7 16.48 37.32 36.03
N PHE A 8 15.95 37.10 34.81
CA PHE A 8 16.64 37.30 33.55
C PHE A 8 15.87 38.34 32.74
N VAL A 9 16.44 39.55 32.66
CA VAL A 9 15.71 40.73 32.18
C VAL A 9 16.45 41.38 31.03
N ALA A 10 15.77 41.50 29.89
CA ALA A 10 16.23 42.16 28.69
C ALA A 10 16.12 43.68 28.86
N ILE A 11 17.20 44.40 28.55
CA ILE A 11 17.28 45.84 28.74
C ILE A 11 17.48 46.54 27.38
N ALA A 12 16.72 47.62 27.15
CA ALA A 12 16.82 48.44 25.93
C ALA A 12 17.89 49.54 25.99
N SER A 13 18.18 50.07 27.18
CA SER A 13 19.18 51.13 27.38
C SER A 13 19.84 51.07 28.76
N ALA A 14 21.02 51.67 28.90
CA ALA A 14 21.74 51.69 30.18
C ALA A 14 20.96 52.35 31.33
N GLY A 15 20.10 53.35 31.03
CA GLY A 15 19.24 53.99 32.03
C GLY A 15 18.12 53.08 32.52
N ASP A 16 17.60 52.21 31.66
CA ASP A 16 16.57 51.22 32.02
C ASP A 16 17.16 50.11 32.91
N ALA A 17 18.45 49.81 32.78
CA ALA A 17 19.14 48.81 33.60
C ALA A 17 19.12 49.18 35.09
N GLU A 18 19.52 50.40 35.44
CA GLU A 18 19.62 50.86 36.84
C GLU A 18 18.26 50.86 37.53
N ALA A 19 17.23 51.42 36.86
CA ALA A 19 15.87 51.45 37.37
C ALA A 19 15.27 50.04 37.56
N THR A 20 15.58 49.12 36.63
CA THR A 20 15.12 47.73 36.71
C THR A 20 15.79 46.98 37.86
N ILE A 21 17.11 47.13 38.03
CA ILE A 21 17.86 46.55 39.15
C ILE A 21 17.29 47.07 40.48
N GLU A 22 17.08 48.37 40.61
CA GLU A 22 16.57 48.97 41.83
C GLU A 22 15.18 48.41 42.17
N THR A 23 14.30 48.31 41.18
CA THR A 23 12.92 47.83 41.38
C THR A 23 12.90 46.36 41.79
N LEU A 24 13.67 45.49 41.09
CA LEU A 24 13.71 44.06 41.39
C LEU A 24 14.39 43.77 42.73
N SER A 25 15.41 44.54 43.10
CA SER A 25 16.13 44.37 44.38
C SER A 25 15.27 44.68 45.61
N ARG A 26 14.11 45.33 45.43
CA ARG A 26 13.15 45.58 46.52
C ARG A 26 12.26 44.37 46.81
N SER A 27 12.13 43.42 45.90
CA SER A 27 11.34 42.20 46.12
C SER A 27 12.11 41.23 47.02
N VAL A 28 11.44 40.67 48.01
CA VAL A 28 12.03 39.67 48.92
C VAL A 28 12.16 38.28 48.28
N SER A 29 11.47 38.08 47.15
CA SER A 29 11.50 36.84 46.38
C SER A 29 12.67 36.80 45.39
N VAL A 30 13.22 37.95 45.00
CA VAL A 30 14.34 38.02 44.04
C VAL A 30 15.64 37.65 44.73
N ARG A 31 16.31 36.63 44.20
CA ARG A 31 17.60 36.15 44.69
C ARG A 31 18.76 36.75 43.88
N ASP A 32 18.75 36.50 42.59
CA ASP A 32 19.80 36.90 41.65
C ASP A 32 19.18 37.65 40.47
N ILE A 33 19.85 38.71 39.99
CA ILE A 33 19.44 39.51 38.82
C ILE A 33 20.50 39.36 37.73
N THR A 34 20.07 38.93 36.54
CA THR A 34 20.87 38.83 35.33
C THR A 34 20.25 39.68 34.23
N LEU A 35 21.03 40.62 33.70
CA LEU A 35 20.63 41.44 32.57
C LEU A 35 21.03 40.79 31.25
N MET A 36 20.10 40.72 30.31
CA MET A 36 20.32 40.26 28.93
C MET A 36 20.47 41.49 28.04
N ILE A 37 21.62 41.63 27.40
CA ILE A 37 21.96 42.80 26.58
C ILE A 37 22.45 42.38 25.19
N GLU A 38 22.34 43.29 24.22
CA GLU A 38 22.87 43.06 22.88
C GLU A 38 24.41 43.10 22.86
N PRO A 39 25.09 42.30 22.01
CA PRO A 39 26.55 42.19 21.97
C PRO A 39 27.17 43.47 21.39
N GLN A 40 27.33 44.50 22.23
CA GLN A 40 28.04 45.78 22.01
C GLN A 40 27.74 46.85 23.09
N THR A 41 26.83 46.59 24.04
CA THR A 41 26.40 47.55 25.08
C THR A 41 26.92 47.22 26.48
N ALA A 42 27.92 46.34 26.61
CA ALA A 42 28.38 45.79 27.88
C ALA A 42 28.93 46.87 28.85
N GLN A 43 28.14 47.14 29.89
CA GLN A 43 28.49 47.93 31.07
C GLN A 43 28.43 47.04 32.32
N ALA A 44 29.32 47.26 33.29
CA ALA A 44 29.31 46.51 34.54
C ALA A 44 28.30 47.10 35.53
N TYR A 45 27.44 46.24 36.09
CA TYR A 45 26.45 46.61 37.10
C TYR A 45 26.78 45.89 38.43
N PRO A 46 27.09 46.60 39.53
CA PRO A 46 27.55 45.96 40.77
C PRO A 46 26.55 44.99 41.42
N GLN A 47 25.25 45.17 41.14
CA GLN A 47 24.14 44.41 41.73
C GLN A 47 23.47 43.44 40.75
N ALA A 48 24.01 43.27 39.53
CA ALA A 48 23.46 42.36 38.54
C ALA A 48 24.55 41.70 37.69
N GLN A 49 24.32 40.45 37.30
CA GLN A 49 25.13 39.79 36.29
C GLN A 49 24.69 40.26 34.90
N VAL A 50 25.56 40.08 33.90
CA VAL A 50 25.27 40.43 32.51
C VAL A 50 25.55 39.23 31.62
N ILE A 51 24.64 38.95 30.69
CA ILE A 51 24.83 38.02 29.58
C ILE A 51 24.57 38.72 28.26
N GLU A 52 25.41 38.45 27.27
CA GLU A 52 25.23 38.93 25.90
C GLU A 52 24.35 37.94 25.14
N THR A 53 23.32 38.45 24.46
CA THR A 53 22.35 37.63 23.72
C THR A 53 22.13 38.22 22.33
N GLU A 54 22.32 37.43 21.29
CA GLU A 54 21.98 37.85 19.91
C GLU A 54 20.47 37.86 19.65
N SER A 55 19.73 37.01 20.37
CA SER A 55 18.27 36.88 20.29
C SER A 55 17.74 36.37 21.63
N LEU A 56 16.68 37.00 22.15
CA LEU A 56 16.07 36.60 23.43
C LEU A 56 15.40 35.22 23.37
N THR A 57 15.08 34.74 22.18
CA THR A 57 14.30 33.51 21.96
C THR A 57 15.12 32.37 21.35
N SER A 58 16.45 32.50 21.30
CA SER A 58 17.35 31.47 20.75
C SER A 58 17.67 30.36 21.76
N THR A 59 18.11 29.22 21.23
CA THR A 59 18.56 28.06 22.02
C THR A 59 19.77 28.43 22.88
N ALA A 60 20.72 29.17 22.33
CA ALA A 60 21.91 29.63 23.05
C ALA A 60 21.55 30.49 24.28
N THR A 61 20.60 31.41 24.14
CA THR A 61 20.14 32.25 25.26
C THR A 61 19.46 31.41 26.34
N LEU A 62 18.55 30.50 25.96
CA LEU A 62 17.88 29.61 26.92
C LEU A 62 18.86 28.65 27.62
N ALA A 63 19.88 28.17 26.92
CA ALA A 63 20.92 27.32 27.50
C ALA A 63 21.72 28.07 28.58
N GLU A 64 22.06 29.33 28.34
CA GLU A 64 22.76 30.16 29.31
C GLU A 64 21.90 30.50 30.53
N ILE A 65 20.60 30.80 30.31
CA ILE A 65 19.63 30.99 31.40
C ILE A 65 19.54 29.71 32.24
N ALA A 66 19.37 28.54 31.60
CA ALA A 66 19.27 27.26 32.29
C ALA A 66 20.53 26.92 33.10
N ARG A 67 21.72 27.24 32.56
CA ARG A 67 23.00 27.02 33.24
C ARG A 67 23.15 27.87 34.51
N ARG A 68 22.64 29.12 34.49
CA ARG A 68 22.75 30.06 35.60
C ARG A 68 21.62 29.97 36.62
N ALA A 69 20.44 29.49 36.23
CA ALA A 69 19.30 29.36 37.11
C ALA A 69 19.55 28.34 38.23
N THR A 70 19.40 28.78 39.48
CA THR A 70 19.56 28.01 40.71
C THR A 70 18.32 28.00 41.59
N ALA A 71 17.48 29.05 41.51
CA ALA A 71 16.20 29.13 42.20
C ALA A 71 15.17 28.17 41.58
N PRO A 72 14.08 27.82 42.30
CA PRO A 72 13.01 26.95 41.77
C PRO A 72 12.31 27.48 40.52
N TYR A 73 12.23 28.81 40.39
CA TYR A 73 11.61 29.49 39.24
C TYR A 73 12.50 30.59 38.70
N VAL A 74 12.33 30.88 37.42
CA VAL A 74 13.02 31.94 36.67
C VAL A 74 11.99 32.97 36.22
N LEU A 75 12.21 34.25 36.52
CA LEU A 75 11.46 35.35 35.91
C LEU A 75 12.16 35.76 34.62
N LEU A 76 11.49 35.62 33.48
CA LEU A 76 12.02 35.92 32.16
C LEU A 76 11.23 37.05 31.51
N THR A 77 11.93 38.05 30.97
CA THR A 77 11.29 39.04 30.09
C THR A 77 11.44 38.66 28.63
N LEU A 78 10.34 38.75 27.87
CA LEU A 78 10.28 38.37 26.46
C LEU A 78 10.53 39.55 25.49
N LYS A 79 10.57 40.78 26.02
CA LYS A 79 10.82 42.02 25.26
C LYS A 79 11.82 42.88 26.01
N ALA A 80 12.73 43.53 25.29
CA ALA A 80 13.63 44.53 25.84
C ALA A 80 12.85 45.83 26.08
N GLN A 81 12.14 45.94 27.21
CA GLN A 81 11.41 47.14 27.60
C GLN A 81 11.28 47.26 29.12
N PRO A 82 11.22 48.49 29.67
CA PRO A 82 11.00 48.69 31.10
C PRO A 82 9.64 48.15 31.56
N ILE A 83 9.64 47.50 32.73
CA ILE A 83 8.42 47.02 33.40
C ILE A 83 8.32 47.68 34.77
N LEU A 84 7.21 48.36 35.02
CA LEU A 84 6.89 48.90 36.34
C LEU A 84 6.02 47.91 37.10
N TRP A 85 6.61 47.26 38.10
CA TRP A 85 5.94 46.28 38.94
C TRP A 85 4.96 46.92 39.91
N GLY A 86 3.78 46.31 40.05
CA GLY A 86 2.82 46.65 41.09
C GLY A 86 3.30 46.19 42.48
N ASP A 87 2.61 46.65 43.51
CA ASP A 87 2.92 46.27 44.89
C ASP A 87 2.75 44.76 45.09
N HIS A 88 3.78 44.10 45.64
CA HIS A 88 3.86 42.64 45.83
C HIS A 88 3.57 41.78 44.57
N ALA A 89 3.69 42.35 43.37
CA ALA A 89 3.35 41.68 42.12
C ALA A 89 4.20 40.42 41.86
N ILE A 90 5.50 40.51 42.14
CA ILE A 90 6.45 39.40 41.93
C ILE A 90 6.14 38.28 42.94
N GLU A 91 5.97 38.63 44.22
CA GLU A 91 5.57 37.68 45.27
C GLU A 91 4.29 36.93 44.88
N ARG A 92 3.28 37.67 44.37
CA ARG A 92 1.99 37.09 43.93
C ARG A 92 2.16 36.04 42.81
N MET A 93 3.01 36.32 41.83
CA MET A 93 3.32 35.35 40.75
C MET A 93 4.04 34.12 41.29
N VAL A 94 5.00 34.32 42.20
CA VAL A 94 5.81 33.24 42.81
C VAL A 94 4.97 32.33 43.70
N GLU A 95 4.14 32.91 44.57
CA GLU A 95 3.21 32.16 45.42
C GLU A 95 2.25 31.34 44.58
N THR A 96 1.68 31.92 43.53
CA THR A 96 0.80 31.20 42.62
C THR A 96 1.50 30.01 41.97
N ALA A 97 2.73 30.19 41.47
CA ALA A 97 3.49 29.11 40.85
C ALA A 97 3.78 27.98 41.87
N ALA A 98 4.19 28.34 43.09
CA ALA A 98 4.51 27.40 44.14
C ALA A 98 3.28 26.63 44.66
N ASP A 99 2.14 27.30 44.84
CA ASP A 99 0.91 26.73 45.40
C ASP A 99 0.18 25.85 44.39
N THR A 100 0.21 26.20 43.10
CA THR A 100 -0.44 25.44 42.03
C THR A 100 0.46 24.37 41.41
N GLY A 101 1.78 24.46 41.60
CA GLY A 101 2.75 23.65 40.89
C GLY A 101 2.83 23.96 39.38
N ALA A 102 2.40 25.15 38.96
CA ALA A 102 2.42 25.56 37.56
C ALA A 102 3.83 25.53 36.98
N GLY A 103 3.96 25.04 35.75
CA GLY A 103 5.21 25.05 35.00
C GLY A 103 5.55 26.45 34.49
N MET A 104 4.53 27.28 34.24
CA MET A 104 4.67 28.68 33.85
C MET A 104 3.52 29.53 34.41
N VAL A 105 3.80 30.76 34.82
CA VAL A 105 2.81 31.76 35.26
C VAL A 105 3.00 33.07 34.51
N TYR A 106 1.90 33.68 34.08
CA TYR A 106 1.86 35.00 33.46
C TYR A 106 0.63 35.76 33.95
N ALA A 107 0.59 37.08 33.74
CA ALA A 107 -0.45 37.93 34.30
C ALA A 107 -0.88 39.05 33.35
N ASP A 108 -2.06 39.63 33.61
CA ASP A 108 -2.54 40.83 32.95
C ASP A 108 -1.62 42.03 33.23
N SER A 109 -1.63 43.00 32.31
CA SER A 109 -0.80 44.20 32.43
C SER A 109 -1.57 45.48 32.10
N ARG A 110 -1.03 46.62 32.50
CA ARG A 110 -1.47 47.93 32.01
C ARG A 110 -0.50 48.42 30.95
N MET A 111 -1.00 49.04 29.89
CA MET A 111 -0.18 49.71 28.89
C MET A 111 -0.19 51.21 29.14
N ALA A 112 0.99 51.79 29.34
CA ALA A 112 1.19 53.24 29.39
C ALA A 112 1.26 53.78 27.95
N THR A 113 0.28 54.60 27.59
CA THR A 113 0.24 55.29 26.29
C THR A 113 1.22 56.46 26.26
N ALA A 114 1.52 56.99 25.07
CA ALA A 114 2.46 58.10 24.89
C ALA A 114 2.06 59.40 25.66
N ASP A 115 0.78 59.58 25.95
CA ASP A 115 0.22 60.67 26.76
C ASP A 115 0.19 60.37 28.27
N GLY A 116 0.75 59.23 28.71
CA GLY A 116 0.87 58.84 30.12
C GLY A 116 -0.38 58.21 30.72
N LYS A 117 -1.41 57.90 29.92
CA LYS A 117 -2.63 57.23 30.38
C LYS A 117 -2.38 55.73 30.51
N LEU A 118 -2.91 55.14 31.58
CA LEU A 118 -2.87 53.69 31.78
C LEU A 118 -4.12 53.05 31.20
N VAL A 119 -3.94 52.16 30.23
CA VAL A 119 -5.01 51.38 29.59
C VAL A 119 -4.90 49.91 30.00
N ALA A 120 -6.02 49.23 30.21
CA ALA A 120 -6.03 47.81 30.50
C ALA A 120 -5.50 47.01 29.31
N HIS A 121 -4.63 46.04 29.58
CA HIS A 121 -4.07 45.13 28.57
C HIS A 121 -4.18 43.68 29.09
N PRO A 122 -5.40 43.10 29.07
CA PRO A 122 -5.59 41.72 29.50
C PRO A 122 -4.90 40.74 28.56
N ALA A 123 -4.35 39.65 29.09
CA ALA A 123 -3.91 38.49 28.32
C ALA A 123 -5.09 37.49 28.18
N ILE A 124 -4.90 36.43 27.40
CA ILE A 124 -5.90 35.37 27.26
C ILE A 124 -5.54 34.14 28.08
N ASP A 125 -6.55 33.39 28.51
CA ASP A 125 -6.34 32.11 29.20
C ASP A 125 -5.67 31.08 28.27
N TYR A 126 -4.74 30.31 28.84
CA TYR A 126 -4.05 29.24 28.12
C TYR A 126 -4.91 27.96 28.05
N GLN A 127 -4.87 27.28 26.89
CA GLN A 127 -5.52 25.99 26.65
C GLN A 127 -4.68 25.14 25.71
N LYS A 128 -4.98 23.85 25.55
CA LYS A 128 -4.18 22.94 24.71
C LYS A 128 -3.97 23.46 23.28
N GLY A 129 -5.03 24.02 22.68
CA GLY A 129 -5.01 24.59 21.34
C GLY A 129 -4.41 25.99 21.24
N ALA A 130 -3.86 26.56 22.32
CA ALA A 130 -3.06 27.78 22.28
C ALA A 130 -1.68 27.49 21.66
N LEU A 131 -1.69 27.14 20.37
CA LEU A 131 -0.53 26.69 19.59
C LEU A 131 0.06 27.78 18.71
N ARG A 132 -0.56 28.96 18.64
CA ARG A 132 -0.04 30.03 17.79
C ARG A 132 1.30 30.60 18.31
N ASP A 133 2.24 30.88 17.41
CA ASP A 133 3.55 31.44 17.78
C ASP A 133 3.47 32.93 18.20
N ASP A 134 2.34 33.59 17.92
CA ASP A 134 2.03 34.97 18.31
C ASP A 134 1.18 35.09 19.60
N PHE A 135 1.09 34.03 20.42
CA PHE A 135 0.37 34.10 21.70
C PHE A 135 1.02 35.13 22.64
N ASP A 136 0.22 36.06 23.14
CA ASP A 136 0.69 37.12 24.02
C ASP A 136 0.59 36.69 25.50
N PHE A 137 1.74 36.44 26.11
CA PHE A 137 1.88 36.20 27.56
C PHE A 137 2.14 37.48 28.35
N GLY A 138 2.15 38.63 27.68
CA GLY A 138 2.75 39.85 28.21
C GLY A 138 4.28 39.82 28.14
N PRO A 139 4.94 40.90 28.60
CA PRO A 139 6.38 41.05 28.53
C PRO A 139 7.16 40.24 29.58
N ALA A 140 6.53 39.68 30.61
CA ALA A 140 7.20 38.93 31.66
C ALA A 140 6.44 37.65 32.04
N VAL A 141 7.18 36.58 32.22
CA VAL A 141 6.68 35.25 32.56
C VAL A 141 7.56 34.61 33.65
N LEU A 142 6.95 33.81 34.51
CA LEU A 142 7.66 33.01 35.51
C LEU A 142 7.67 31.55 35.06
N VAL A 143 8.83 30.92 34.95
CA VAL A 143 9.02 29.57 34.40
C VAL A 143 9.70 28.65 35.42
N SER A 144 9.27 27.39 35.51
CA SER A 144 9.93 26.39 36.35
C SER A 144 11.35 26.09 35.87
N THR A 145 12.34 26.28 36.75
CA THR A 145 13.75 25.97 36.45
C THR A 145 13.95 24.49 36.13
N ALA A 146 13.18 23.60 36.77
CA ALA A 146 13.26 22.16 36.52
C ALA A 146 12.82 21.80 35.10
N LEU A 147 11.72 22.40 34.62
CA LEU A 147 11.23 22.18 33.25
C LEU A 147 12.15 22.84 32.21
N LEU A 148 12.66 24.05 32.48
CA LEU A 148 13.65 24.70 31.62
C LEU A 148 14.90 23.83 31.44
N LYS A 149 15.46 23.30 32.54
CA LYS A 149 16.60 22.38 32.49
C LYS A 149 16.25 21.04 31.84
N GLY A 150 15.04 20.53 32.07
CA GLY A 150 14.53 19.33 31.42
C GLY A 150 14.47 19.45 29.90
N TYR A 151 13.96 20.59 29.40
CA TYR A 151 13.98 20.92 27.98
C TYR A 151 15.42 20.98 27.43
N MET A 152 16.33 21.65 28.13
CA MET A 152 17.74 21.73 27.74
C MET A 152 18.47 20.37 27.79
N ALA A 153 18.06 19.44 28.64
CA ALA A 153 18.66 18.10 28.70
C ALA A 153 18.30 17.22 27.49
N GLN A 154 17.25 17.57 26.73
CA GLN A 154 16.83 16.85 25.52
C GLN A 154 17.60 17.29 24.25
N GLN A 155 18.55 18.22 24.40
CA GLN A 155 19.23 18.93 23.30
C GLN A 155 20.22 18.13 22.40
N PRO A 156 20.62 16.86 22.66
CA PRO A 156 21.24 16.08 21.58
C PRO A 156 20.26 15.72 20.44
N ALA A 157 18.94 15.82 20.68
CA ALA A 157 17.87 15.45 19.74
C ALA A 157 16.96 16.62 19.32
N ALA A 158 17.28 17.86 19.73
CA ALA A 158 16.50 19.06 19.42
C ALA A 158 17.26 19.98 18.43
N PRO A 159 16.57 20.68 17.52
CA PRO A 159 17.21 21.63 16.60
C PRO A 159 17.80 22.85 17.31
N ASP A 160 18.89 23.38 16.79
CA ASP A 160 19.49 24.63 17.27
C ASP A 160 18.74 25.84 16.66
N TYR A 161 17.67 26.26 17.34
CA TYR A 161 16.86 27.40 16.90
C TYR A 161 17.49 28.78 17.20
N ARG A 162 17.40 29.68 16.23
CA ARG A 162 17.74 31.10 16.42
C ARG A 162 16.57 31.94 16.93
N TRP A 163 15.34 31.55 16.61
CA TRP A 163 14.12 32.29 16.94
C TRP A 163 13.06 31.45 17.67
N ALA A 164 12.93 30.15 17.35
CA ALA A 164 11.82 29.33 17.85
C ALA A 164 12.04 28.66 19.23
N ALA A 165 13.21 28.81 19.86
CA ALA A 165 13.51 28.06 21.09
C ALA A 165 12.57 28.41 22.25
N TRP A 166 12.17 29.68 22.40
CA TRP A 166 11.16 30.09 23.38
C TRP A 166 9.80 29.43 23.10
N TYR A 167 9.40 29.39 21.83
CA TYR A 167 8.14 28.81 21.42
C TYR A 167 8.12 27.29 21.64
N ASP A 168 9.20 26.58 21.30
CA ASP A 168 9.33 25.14 21.57
C ASP A 168 9.39 24.85 23.09
N LEU A 169 10.12 25.64 23.89
CA LEU A 169 10.12 25.53 25.36
C LEU A 169 8.70 25.65 25.93
N ARG A 170 7.92 26.62 25.48
CA ARG A 170 6.52 26.79 25.90
C ARG A 170 5.68 25.55 25.55
N LEU A 171 5.81 25.04 24.34
CA LEU A 171 5.10 23.84 23.90
C LEU A 171 5.56 22.61 24.68
N TYR A 172 6.83 22.55 25.09
CA TYR A 172 7.36 21.51 25.97
C TYR A 172 6.71 21.60 27.36
N ILE A 173 6.67 22.79 27.96
CA ILE A 173 6.04 23.01 29.26
C ILE A 173 4.58 22.58 29.22
N SER A 174 3.82 22.92 28.16
CA SER A 174 2.40 22.54 28.06
C SER A 174 2.15 21.03 28.02
N ARG A 175 3.15 20.22 27.64
CA ARG A 175 3.10 18.74 27.71
C ARG A 175 3.40 18.20 29.10
N GLN A 176 4.15 18.94 29.92
CA GLN A 176 4.68 18.47 31.19
C GLN A 176 3.94 19.03 32.41
N ALA A 177 3.39 20.24 32.32
CA ALA A 177 2.78 20.94 33.44
C ALA A 177 1.75 21.98 32.99
N ALA A 178 0.91 22.43 33.94
CA ALA A 178 -0.04 23.50 33.69
C ALA A 178 0.65 24.85 33.45
N ILE A 179 0.08 25.63 32.54
CA ILE A 179 0.43 27.05 32.31
C ILE A 179 -0.72 27.87 32.90
N THR A 180 -0.41 28.74 33.87
CA THR A 180 -1.42 29.45 34.66
C THR A 180 -1.44 30.94 34.35
N HIS A 181 -2.63 31.42 34.01
CA HIS A 181 -2.91 32.83 33.84
C HIS A 181 -3.40 33.43 35.17
N LEU A 182 -2.80 34.55 35.59
CA LEU A 182 -3.29 35.40 36.65
C LEU A 182 -4.02 36.60 36.06
N ASN A 183 -5.35 36.60 36.16
CA ASN A 183 -6.23 37.66 35.64
C ASN A 183 -6.20 38.89 36.57
N GLU A 184 -4.99 39.35 36.89
CA GLU A 184 -4.67 40.43 37.83
C GLU A 184 -3.67 41.38 37.13
N TYR A 185 -3.95 42.68 37.14
CA TYR A 185 -3.08 43.70 36.52
C TYR A 185 -1.82 43.96 37.37
N LEU A 186 -0.83 43.07 37.28
CA LEU A 186 0.31 43.04 38.19
C LEU A 186 1.45 44.00 37.82
N TYR A 187 1.53 44.46 36.58
CA TYR A 187 2.59 45.35 36.15
C TYR A 187 2.17 46.27 35.00
N THR A 188 2.93 47.33 34.77
CA THR A 188 2.73 48.29 33.68
C THR A 188 3.87 48.19 32.67
N GLN A 189 3.52 48.11 31.39
CA GLN A 189 4.45 48.11 30.26
C GLN A 189 4.33 49.40 29.43
N GLN A 190 5.42 49.80 28.78
CA GLN A 190 5.42 50.93 27.85
C GLN A 190 5.03 50.51 26.43
N GLN A 191 4.32 51.39 25.72
CA GLN A 191 4.01 51.17 24.31
C GLN A 191 5.27 51.36 23.45
N THR A 192 5.82 50.26 22.93
CA THR A 192 7.06 50.25 22.12
C THR A 192 6.84 50.21 20.61
N ASP A 193 5.64 49.83 20.14
CA ASP A 193 5.28 49.78 18.72
C ASP A 193 3.97 50.56 18.47
N SER A 194 4.03 51.58 17.60
CA SER A 194 2.93 52.50 17.25
C SER A 194 2.23 52.17 15.92
N ARG A 195 2.62 51.08 15.23
CA ARG A 195 1.99 50.63 13.98
C ARG A 195 0.58 50.08 14.25
N ALA A 196 -0.35 50.29 13.31
CA ALA A 196 -1.73 49.79 13.42
C ALA A 196 -1.79 48.24 13.47
N SER A 197 -2.69 47.66 14.27
CA SER A 197 -2.75 46.20 14.50
C SER A 197 -2.97 45.38 13.23
N GLY A 198 -3.69 45.93 12.24
CA GLY A 198 -3.93 45.29 10.95
C GLY A 198 -2.68 45.07 10.08
N VAL A 199 -1.60 45.81 10.33
CA VAL A 199 -0.31 45.59 9.66
C VAL A 199 0.44 44.42 10.31
N ARG A 200 0.31 44.23 11.63
CA ARG A 200 0.97 43.16 12.40
C ARG A 200 0.35 41.78 12.14
N GLN A 201 -0.95 41.76 11.87
CA GLN A 201 -1.71 40.52 11.67
C GLN A 201 -1.17 39.66 10.52
N PHE A 202 -0.43 40.22 9.57
CA PHE A 202 0.12 39.54 8.40
C PHE A 202 1.65 39.37 8.44
N ASP A 203 2.31 39.63 9.57
CA ASP A 203 3.77 39.50 9.68
C ASP A 203 4.26 38.06 9.41
N TYR A 204 3.38 37.06 9.52
CA TYR A 204 3.70 35.65 9.22
C TYR A 204 3.73 35.31 7.72
N VAL A 205 3.08 36.11 6.87
CA VAL A 205 3.15 35.97 5.40
C VAL A 205 4.19 36.89 4.78
N ASP A 206 4.91 37.69 5.58
CA ASP A 206 5.99 38.56 5.09
C ASP A 206 7.20 37.72 4.65
N PRO A 207 7.62 37.77 3.36
CA PRO A 207 8.76 37.01 2.87
C PRO A 207 10.07 37.27 3.63
N ARG A 208 10.22 38.45 4.25
CA ARG A 208 11.41 38.83 5.04
C ARG A 208 11.57 38.01 6.32
N ASN A 209 10.49 37.36 6.78
CA ASN A 209 10.46 36.55 8.00
C ASN A 209 10.51 35.05 7.72
N ARG A 210 10.78 34.60 6.49
CA ARG A 210 10.65 33.19 6.09
C ARG A 210 11.46 32.22 6.93
N ASP A 211 12.72 32.54 7.24
CA ASP A 211 13.58 31.66 8.05
C ASP A 211 13.02 31.48 9.47
N ARG A 212 12.52 32.57 10.07
CA ARG A 212 11.80 32.52 11.35
C ARG A 212 10.54 31.65 11.25
N GLN A 213 9.79 31.74 10.16
CA GLN A 213 8.57 30.94 9.97
C GLN A 213 8.87 29.45 9.85
N ILE A 214 9.97 29.08 9.18
CA ILE A 214 10.41 27.68 9.05
C ILE A 214 10.73 27.10 10.44
N GLU A 215 11.47 27.82 11.29
CA GLU A 215 11.75 27.33 12.64
C GLU A 215 10.48 27.19 13.51
N MET A 216 9.53 28.14 13.39
CA MET A 216 8.27 28.07 14.14
C MET A 216 7.38 26.91 13.66
N GLU A 217 7.37 26.63 12.36
CA GLU A 217 6.66 25.49 11.79
C GLU A 217 7.26 24.16 12.27
N ASP A 218 8.58 24.04 12.29
CA ASP A 218 9.27 22.85 12.78
C ASP A 218 8.95 22.57 14.26
N ALA A 219 9.05 23.58 15.13
CA ALA A 219 8.69 23.46 16.54
C ALA A 219 7.22 23.04 16.74
N ALA A 220 6.30 23.60 15.95
CA ALA A 220 4.88 23.22 16.00
C ALA A 220 4.65 21.76 15.54
N THR A 221 5.33 21.34 14.48
CA THR A 221 5.22 19.98 13.90
C THR A 221 5.71 18.94 14.89
N ARG A 222 6.89 19.14 15.48
CA ARG A 222 7.45 18.28 16.53
C ARG A 222 6.54 18.18 17.75
N HIS A 223 5.88 19.29 18.13
CA HIS A 223 4.90 19.25 19.20
C HIS A 223 3.70 18.36 18.86
N LEU A 224 3.15 18.47 17.64
CA LEU A 224 2.03 17.65 17.18
C LEU A 224 2.39 16.16 17.12
N GLU A 225 3.60 15.82 16.66
CA GLU A 225 4.13 14.45 16.74
C GLU A 225 4.18 13.95 18.18
N ALA A 226 4.77 14.73 19.09
CA ALA A 226 4.92 14.36 20.49
C ALA A 226 3.57 14.16 21.22
N VAL A 227 2.49 14.81 20.76
CA VAL A 227 1.15 14.63 21.32
C VAL A 227 0.27 13.69 20.50
N GLY A 228 0.79 13.06 19.43
CA GLY A 228 0.02 12.14 18.58
C GLY A 228 -1.07 12.80 17.73
N ALA A 229 -0.93 14.10 17.44
CA ALA A 229 -1.90 14.91 16.69
C ALA A 229 -1.40 15.33 15.29
N ILE A 230 -0.34 14.69 14.78
CA ILE A 230 0.17 14.95 13.43
C ILE A 230 -0.83 14.44 12.37
N VAL A 231 -1.00 15.20 11.29
CA VAL A 231 -1.70 14.73 10.09
C VAL A 231 -0.66 14.23 9.10
N ASP A 232 -0.78 12.96 8.73
CA ASP A 232 -0.03 12.35 7.63
C ASP A 232 -0.78 12.54 6.31
N THR A 233 -0.25 13.39 5.44
CA THR A 233 -0.92 13.76 4.18
C THR A 233 -0.86 12.66 3.12
N HIS A 234 -0.03 11.62 3.31
CA HIS A 234 -0.03 10.44 2.44
C HIS A 234 -1.27 9.56 2.64
N ARG A 235 -1.96 9.72 3.78
CA ARG A 235 -3.18 8.99 4.15
C ARG A 235 -4.47 9.77 3.88
N TYR A 236 -4.40 10.82 3.06
CA TYR A 236 -5.61 11.55 2.67
C TYR A 236 -6.60 10.63 1.96
N GLU A 237 -7.87 10.75 2.36
CA GLU A 237 -8.96 10.01 1.76
C GLU A 237 -9.22 10.56 0.33
N PRO A 238 -9.39 9.69 -0.68
CA PRO A 238 -9.80 10.15 -2.01
C PRO A 238 -11.22 10.72 -1.94
N VAL A 239 -11.47 11.77 -2.73
CA VAL A 239 -12.79 12.38 -2.85
C VAL A 239 -13.42 11.95 -4.16
N ASP A 240 -14.54 11.24 -4.09
CA ASP A 240 -15.38 10.97 -5.26
C ASP A 240 -16.26 12.20 -5.56
N LEU A 241 -15.81 13.03 -6.50
CA LEU A 241 -16.51 14.25 -6.90
C LEU A 241 -17.84 13.96 -7.61
N ASP A 242 -18.07 12.72 -8.05
CA ASP A 242 -19.27 12.29 -8.75
C ASP A 242 -20.20 11.46 -7.85
N GLU A 243 -20.00 11.48 -6.52
CA GLU A 243 -20.77 10.65 -5.57
C GLU A 243 -22.27 10.96 -5.51
N GLN A 244 -22.66 12.15 -5.97
CA GLN A 244 -24.03 12.66 -5.99
C GLN A 244 -24.30 13.49 -7.26
N ASP A 245 -25.52 13.35 -7.80
CA ASP A 245 -26.02 14.21 -8.89
C ASP A 245 -26.46 15.60 -8.39
N PHE A 246 -26.16 16.63 -9.19
CA PHE A 246 -26.51 18.03 -8.91
C PHE A 246 -27.07 18.72 -10.16
N ASP A 247 -28.03 19.62 -9.97
CA ASP A 247 -28.64 20.39 -11.07
C ASP A 247 -27.67 21.38 -11.72
N VAL A 248 -26.69 21.88 -10.94
CA VAL A 248 -25.63 22.79 -11.40
C VAL A 248 -24.27 22.37 -10.85
N GLU A 249 -23.21 22.71 -11.58
CA GLU A 249 -21.85 22.34 -11.20
C GLU A 249 -21.38 23.12 -9.97
N ALA A 250 -21.72 24.41 -9.88
CA ALA A 250 -21.28 25.28 -8.80
C ALA A 250 -22.37 26.25 -8.32
N SER A 251 -22.27 26.64 -7.06
CA SER A 251 -23.04 27.71 -6.44
C SER A 251 -22.10 28.71 -5.80
N VAL A 252 -22.19 29.99 -6.19
CA VAL A 252 -21.54 31.06 -5.44
C VAL A 252 -22.40 31.38 -4.22
N VAL A 253 -21.86 31.24 -3.03
CA VAL A 253 -22.58 31.43 -1.77
C VAL A 253 -22.18 32.75 -1.13
N ILE A 254 -23.18 33.60 -0.85
CA ILE A 254 -23.01 34.94 -0.28
C ILE A 254 -23.88 35.09 0.97
N PRO A 255 -23.34 34.86 2.17
CA PRO A 255 -23.99 35.27 3.42
C PRO A 255 -24.06 36.80 3.49
N VAL A 256 -25.23 37.37 3.82
CA VAL A 256 -25.38 38.82 3.93
C VAL A 256 -26.23 39.24 5.12
N TYR A 257 -25.82 40.34 5.75
CA TYR A 257 -26.60 41.08 6.74
C TYR A 257 -26.25 42.57 6.65
N ASN A 258 -27.23 43.39 6.26
CA ASN A 258 -27.10 44.85 6.15
C ASN A 258 -25.87 45.30 5.33
N ARG A 259 -25.93 45.09 4.01
CA ARG A 259 -24.87 45.43 3.05
C ARG A 259 -25.42 46.14 1.79
N CYS A 260 -26.39 47.04 1.96
CA CYS A 260 -27.05 47.70 0.83
C CYS A 260 -26.08 48.48 -0.07
N ARG A 261 -24.93 48.90 0.47
CA ARG A 261 -23.89 49.64 -0.26
C ARG A 261 -23.07 48.78 -1.22
N THR A 262 -22.95 47.48 -0.99
CA THR A 262 -21.93 46.65 -1.66
C THR A 262 -22.44 45.34 -2.23
N ILE A 263 -23.59 44.87 -1.77
CA ILE A 263 -24.17 43.60 -2.20
C ILE A 263 -24.42 43.57 -3.71
N ALA A 264 -24.82 44.70 -4.32
CA ALA A 264 -25.05 44.80 -5.75
C ALA A 264 -23.77 44.53 -6.56
N ASP A 265 -22.63 45.06 -6.12
CA ASP A 265 -21.34 44.82 -6.79
C ASP A 265 -20.90 43.37 -6.63
N ALA A 266 -21.05 42.80 -5.41
CA ALA A 266 -20.68 41.42 -5.12
C ALA A 266 -21.46 40.45 -6.01
N VAL A 267 -22.79 40.55 -6.00
CA VAL A 267 -23.68 39.75 -6.86
C VAL A 267 -23.39 39.98 -8.34
N GLY A 268 -23.15 41.22 -8.75
CA GLY A 268 -22.75 41.55 -10.12
C GLY A 268 -21.47 40.83 -10.56
N SER A 269 -20.45 40.79 -9.70
CA SER A 269 -19.19 40.10 -9.98
C SER A 269 -19.36 38.57 -10.08
N ALA A 270 -20.28 37.99 -9.30
CA ALA A 270 -20.61 36.57 -9.33
C ALA A 270 -21.41 36.19 -10.60
N LEU A 271 -22.40 37.00 -10.99
CA LEU A 271 -23.22 36.74 -12.19
C LEU A 271 -22.46 36.98 -13.51
N ALA A 272 -21.37 37.75 -13.46
CA ALA A 272 -20.50 38.02 -14.61
C ALA A 272 -19.50 36.89 -14.91
N GLN A 273 -19.46 35.82 -14.11
CA GLN A 273 -18.54 34.70 -14.32
C GLN A 273 -18.86 33.94 -15.61
N GLN A 274 -17.81 33.59 -16.36
CA GLN A 274 -17.86 32.87 -17.63
C GLN A 274 -17.33 31.44 -17.43
N THR A 275 -18.22 30.46 -17.56
CA THR A 275 -17.96 29.05 -17.27
C THR A 275 -18.38 28.15 -18.42
N ARG A 276 -17.80 26.94 -18.49
CA ARG A 276 -18.19 25.85 -19.41
C ARG A 276 -19.31 24.96 -18.85
N PHE A 277 -19.76 25.27 -17.64
CA PHE A 277 -20.74 24.52 -16.87
C PHE A 277 -21.80 25.47 -16.30
N ASP A 278 -22.97 24.94 -15.97
CA ASP A 278 -24.04 25.70 -15.35
C ASP A 278 -23.74 26.01 -13.87
N TYR A 279 -24.09 27.21 -13.43
CA TYR A 279 -23.94 27.65 -12.04
C TYR A 279 -25.07 28.58 -11.62
N ASN A 280 -25.24 28.74 -10.31
CA ASN A 280 -26.13 29.74 -9.71
C ASN A 280 -25.43 30.56 -8.61
N VAL A 281 -26.10 31.59 -8.12
CA VAL A 281 -25.65 32.42 -6.99
C VAL A 281 -26.69 32.34 -5.90
N ILE A 282 -26.32 31.86 -4.72
CA ILE A 282 -27.19 31.75 -3.55
C ILE A 282 -26.80 32.83 -2.55
N VAL A 283 -27.68 33.82 -2.39
CA VAL A 283 -27.52 34.86 -1.36
C VAL A 283 -28.41 34.51 -0.18
N VAL A 284 -27.80 34.31 0.98
CA VAL A 284 -28.52 34.02 2.23
C VAL A 284 -28.63 35.32 3.01
N ASP A 285 -29.80 35.94 2.93
CA ASP A 285 -30.12 37.19 3.62
C ASP A 285 -30.65 36.88 5.02
N ASN A 286 -29.84 37.19 6.02
CA ASN A 286 -30.17 36.98 7.43
C ASN A 286 -31.02 38.13 7.98
N HIS A 287 -32.15 38.40 7.35
CA HIS A 287 -33.13 39.42 7.74
C HIS A 287 -32.59 40.85 7.74
N SER A 288 -31.96 41.27 6.62
CA SER A 288 -31.48 42.64 6.47
C SER A 288 -32.61 43.68 6.52
N THR A 289 -32.30 44.86 7.04
CA THR A 289 -33.25 45.98 7.25
C THR A 289 -32.80 47.29 6.61
N ASP A 290 -31.66 47.31 5.94
CA ASP A 290 -31.00 48.52 5.42
C ASP A 290 -31.26 48.80 3.92
N GLY A 291 -32.16 48.04 3.28
CA GLY A 291 -32.40 48.08 1.83
C GLY A 291 -31.77 46.93 1.05
N THR A 292 -30.97 46.06 1.69
CA THR A 292 -30.32 44.92 1.03
C THR A 292 -31.32 43.95 0.40
N THR A 293 -32.38 43.61 1.13
CA THR A 293 -33.42 42.64 0.71
C THR A 293 -34.14 43.11 -0.55
N GLU A 294 -34.45 44.40 -0.66
CA GLU A 294 -35.09 45.00 -1.83
C GLU A 294 -34.18 44.92 -3.07
N ILE A 295 -32.90 45.25 -2.90
CA ILE A 295 -31.90 45.17 -3.97
C ILE A 295 -31.80 43.73 -4.50
N LEU A 296 -31.72 42.74 -3.61
CA LEU A 296 -31.63 41.32 -3.97
C LEU A 296 -32.88 40.83 -4.69
N ASN A 297 -34.07 41.23 -4.22
CA ASN A 297 -35.33 40.89 -4.87
C ASN A 297 -35.42 41.46 -6.29
N ASP A 298 -34.96 42.69 -6.51
CA ASP A 298 -34.97 43.31 -7.83
C ASP A 298 -33.95 42.65 -8.78
N LEU A 299 -32.76 42.31 -8.28
CA LEU A 299 -31.76 41.56 -9.06
C LEU A 299 -32.24 40.15 -9.41
N ALA A 300 -32.88 39.43 -8.48
CA ALA A 300 -33.35 38.06 -8.70
C ALA A 300 -34.51 37.98 -9.71
N ARG A 301 -35.29 39.06 -9.84
CA ARG A 301 -36.28 39.20 -10.94
C ARG A 301 -35.61 39.38 -12.31
N SER A 302 -34.41 39.94 -12.35
CA SER A 302 -33.69 40.23 -13.60
C SER A 302 -32.81 39.08 -14.10
N ASP A 303 -32.28 38.25 -13.19
CA ASP A 303 -31.47 37.07 -13.53
C ASP A 303 -31.89 35.87 -12.67
N HIS A 304 -32.45 34.85 -13.33
CA HIS A 304 -32.97 33.64 -12.67
C HIS A 304 -31.87 32.78 -12.01
N ARG A 305 -30.59 33.02 -12.30
CA ARG A 305 -29.48 32.34 -11.62
C ARG A 305 -29.27 32.85 -10.19
N LEU A 306 -29.82 34.01 -9.83
CA LEU A 306 -29.76 34.53 -8.47
C LEU A 306 -30.89 33.97 -7.61
N ILE A 307 -30.51 33.22 -6.58
CA ILE A 307 -31.39 32.66 -5.56
C ILE A 307 -31.26 33.51 -4.31
N HIS A 308 -32.32 34.25 -3.98
CA HIS A 308 -32.44 34.97 -2.73
C HIS A 308 -33.12 34.09 -1.68
N LEU A 309 -32.37 33.68 -0.66
CA LEU A 309 -32.84 32.82 0.43
C LEU A 309 -32.90 33.63 1.72
N ILE A 310 -34.09 33.69 2.34
CA ILE A 310 -34.28 34.23 3.68
C ILE A 310 -34.61 33.04 4.60
N PRO A 311 -33.70 32.63 5.49
CA PRO A 311 -33.95 31.52 6.41
C PRO A 311 -35.13 31.79 7.35
N GLU A 312 -35.85 30.74 7.75
CA GLU A 312 -36.96 30.87 8.72
C GLU A 312 -36.52 31.38 10.09
N ARG A 313 -35.26 31.11 10.46
CA ARG A 313 -34.65 31.57 11.72
C ARG A 313 -33.89 32.88 11.52
N ASP A 314 -33.81 33.67 12.58
CA ASP A 314 -33.17 34.99 12.63
C ASP A 314 -31.91 35.03 13.53
N ASP A 315 -31.47 33.88 14.04
CA ASP A 315 -30.33 33.74 14.96
C ASP A 315 -29.08 33.11 14.32
N LEU A 316 -28.98 33.20 12.99
CA LEU A 316 -27.85 32.63 12.25
C LEU A 316 -26.63 33.57 12.28
N GLY A 317 -25.47 33.00 12.58
CA GLY A 317 -24.18 33.59 12.22
C GLY A 317 -23.81 33.25 10.78
N ILE A 318 -22.63 33.72 10.34
CA ILE A 318 -22.13 33.46 8.98
C ILE A 318 -22.10 31.95 8.66
N GLY A 319 -21.62 31.12 9.59
CA GLY A 319 -21.62 29.66 9.42
C GLY A 319 -23.02 29.06 9.36
N GLY A 320 -24.00 29.63 10.06
CA GLY A 320 -25.41 29.24 9.94
C GLY A 320 -25.97 29.55 8.55
N CYS A 321 -25.64 30.71 7.99
CA CYS A 321 -26.01 31.07 6.63
C CYS A 321 -25.37 30.13 5.59
N TRP A 322 -24.09 29.77 5.77
CA TRP A 322 -23.45 28.75 4.94
C TRP A 322 -24.18 27.42 5.00
N ASN A 323 -24.54 26.94 6.19
CA ASN A 323 -25.30 25.70 6.35
C ASN A 323 -26.67 25.79 5.66
N ALA A 324 -27.34 26.93 5.70
CA ALA A 324 -28.61 27.13 4.99
C ALA A 324 -28.42 27.05 3.47
N ALA A 325 -27.38 27.69 2.93
CA ALA A 325 -27.06 27.63 1.50
C ALA A 325 -26.72 26.22 1.03
N VAL A 326 -25.76 25.54 1.69
CA VAL A 326 -25.28 24.24 1.21
C VAL A 326 -26.33 23.14 1.37
N ASN A 327 -27.26 23.26 2.32
CA ASN A 327 -28.36 22.29 2.48
C ASN A 327 -29.57 22.57 1.58
N ASP A 328 -29.62 23.71 0.90
CA ASP A 328 -30.64 23.99 -0.11
C ASP A 328 -30.48 23.01 -1.29
N SER A 329 -31.60 22.49 -1.80
CA SER A 329 -31.59 21.52 -2.90
C SER A 329 -31.00 22.08 -4.19
N ARG A 330 -30.97 23.41 -4.34
CA ARG A 330 -30.41 24.11 -5.51
C ARG A 330 -28.90 24.35 -5.40
N CYS A 331 -28.27 24.04 -4.27
CA CYS A 331 -26.82 24.17 -4.15
C CYS A 331 -26.12 23.14 -5.03
N GLY A 332 -25.22 23.61 -5.88
CA GLY A 332 -24.44 22.80 -6.81
C GLY A 332 -23.38 21.94 -6.14
N ARG A 333 -22.68 21.16 -6.97
CA ARG A 333 -21.62 20.24 -6.51
C ARG A 333 -20.50 20.94 -5.76
N PHE A 334 -20.13 22.14 -6.19
CA PHE A 334 -19.14 22.98 -5.53
C PHE A 334 -19.77 24.26 -4.98
N ALA A 335 -19.60 24.52 -3.68
CA ALA A 335 -20.02 25.76 -3.03
C ALA A 335 -18.81 26.71 -2.92
N VAL A 336 -18.88 27.88 -3.54
CA VAL A 336 -17.76 28.83 -3.68
C VAL A 336 -18.05 30.13 -2.93
N GLN A 337 -17.13 30.56 -2.07
CA GLN A 337 -17.31 31.75 -1.25
C GLN A 337 -17.23 33.03 -2.06
N LEU A 338 -18.18 33.93 -1.81
CA LEU A 338 -18.01 35.36 -2.00
C LEU A 338 -18.63 36.13 -0.83
N ASP A 339 -17.84 36.96 -0.16
CA ASP A 339 -18.32 37.81 0.92
C ASP A 339 -19.10 39.00 0.34
N SER A 340 -20.18 39.38 1.01
CA SER A 340 -21.14 40.41 0.57
C SER A 340 -20.57 41.83 0.36
N ASP A 341 -19.34 42.06 0.78
CA ASP A 341 -18.58 43.29 0.64
C ASP A 341 -17.35 43.16 -0.28
N ASP A 342 -17.10 42.00 -0.88
CA ASP A 342 -15.93 41.73 -1.72
C ASP A 342 -16.31 41.46 -3.19
N LEU A 343 -15.30 41.23 -4.04
CA LEU A 343 -15.48 41.00 -5.49
C LEU A 343 -14.55 39.90 -6.00
N TYR A 344 -14.98 39.16 -7.02
CA TYR A 344 -14.05 38.36 -7.81
C TYR A 344 -13.17 39.24 -8.71
N ALA A 345 -11.88 38.88 -8.80
CA ALA A 345 -10.88 39.64 -9.55
C ALA A 345 -11.02 39.52 -11.07
N SER A 346 -11.63 38.44 -11.57
CA SER A 346 -11.77 38.14 -13.00
C SER A 346 -13.11 37.45 -13.31
N PRO A 347 -13.67 37.61 -14.53
CA PRO A 347 -14.77 36.78 -15.03
C PRO A 347 -14.46 35.28 -15.11
N SER A 348 -13.19 34.87 -15.01
CA SER A 348 -12.76 33.46 -15.06
C SER A 348 -12.52 32.83 -13.69
N THR A 349 -12.72 33.56 -12.58
CA THR A 349 -12.43 33.07 -11.23
C THR A 349 -13.16 31.76 -10.92
N LEU A 350 -14.47 31.69 -11.18
CA LEU A 350 -15.28 30.50 -10.87
C LEU A 350 -14.87 29.29 -11.72
N GLN A 351 -14.57 29.50 -13.00
CA GLN A 351 -14.05 28.45 -13.89
C GLN A 351 -12.72 27.91 -13.35
N ARG A 352 -11.80 28.79 -12.94
CA ARG A 352 -10.49 28.43 -12.38
C ARG A 352 -10.63 27.62 -11.09
N VAL A 353 -11.51 28.04 -10.18
CA VAL A 353 -11.75 27.32 -8.91
C VAL A 353 -12.29 25.90 -9.16
N VAL A 354 -13.27 25.74 -10.04
CA VAL A 354 -13.87 24.42 -10.32
C VAL A 354 -12.90 23.49 -11.07
N ASP A 355 -12.10 24.03 -11.99
CA ASP A 355 -11.07 23.23 -12.68
C ASP A 355 -10.04 22.66 -11.69
N GLU A 356 -9.73 23.40 -10.62
CA GLU A 356 -8.74 23.01 -9.62
C GLU A 356 -9.22 21.87 -8.70
N PHE A 357 -10.52 21.73 -8.46
CA PHE A 357 -11.06 20.55 -7.76
C PHE A 357 -10.72 19.23 -8.49
N ARG A 358 -10.67 19.26 -9.83
CA ARG A 358 -10.35 18.09 -10.65
C ARG A 358 -8.84 17.91 -10.84
N GLN A 359 -8.09 18.99 -10.96
CA GLN A 359 -6.62 18.95 -11.11
C GLN A 359 -5.93 18.56 -9.81
N GLN A 360 -6.44 19.06 -8.69
CA GLN A 360 -6.02 18.74 -7.35
C GLN A 360 -7.21 18.04 -6.68
N PRO A 361 -7.34 16.70 -6.75
CA PRO A 361 -8.49 15.96 -6.21
C PRO A 361 -8.65 16.25 -4.71
N ALA A 362 -9.43 17.26 -4.39
CA ALA A 362 -9.47 17.94 -3.10
C ALA A 362 -10.92 18.15 -2.65
N ALA A 363 -11.16 18.14 -1.35
CA ALA A 363 -12.48 18.46 -0.79
C ALA A 363 -12.71 19.97 -0.64
N MET A 364 -11.64 20.76 -0.68
CA MET A 364 -11.66 22.20 -0.55
C MET A 364 -10.55 22.81 -1.40
N VAL A 365 -10.80 23.97 -2.00
CA VAL A 365 -9.81 24.76 -2.73
C VAL A 365 -9.75 26.16 -2.13
N ILE A 366 -8.55 26.67 -1.92
CA ILE A 366 -8.33 28.02 -1.37
C ILE A 366 -7.46 28.83 -2.32
N GLY A 367 -7.93 30.02 -2.66
CA GLY A 367 -7.20 30.96 -3.51
C GLY A 367 -6.37 32.00 -2.77
N ALA A 368 -5.82 32.91 -3.56
CA ALA A 368 -5.15 34.13 -3.11
C ALA A 368 -6.03 35.36 -3.35
N TYR A 369 -5.85 36.37 -2.49
CA TYR A 369 -6.61 37.60 -2.54
C TYR A 369 -5.72 38.83 -2.42
N ARG A 370 -6.17 39.94 -2.98
CA ARG A 370 -5.52 41.26 -2.84
C ARG A 370 -6.36 42.17 -1.98
N MET A 371 -5.71 42.85 -1.03
CA MET A 371 -6.36 43.89 -0.24
C MET A 371 -6.50 45.17 -1.06
N CYS A 372 -7.70 45.74 -1.10
CA CYS A 372 -7.96 47.00 -1.79
C CYS A 372 -8.90 47.94 -1.04
N ASP A 373 -8.90 49.22 -1.40
CA ASP A 373 -9.90 50.19 -0.95
C ASP A 373 -11.19 50.11 -1.79
N PHE A 374 -12.18 50.95 -1.48
CA PHE A 374 -13.43 51.05 -2.25
C PHE A 374 -13.25 51.42 -3.73
N ALA A 375 -12.12 52.07 -4.07
CA ALA A 375 -11.77 52.43 -5.45
C ALA A 375 -10.87 51.38 -6.13
N LEU A 376 -10.69 50.22 -5.48
CA LEU A 376 -9.88 49.08 -5.93
C LEU A 376 -8.36 49.35 -5.98
N ASN A 377 -7.88 50.39 -5.29
CA ASN A 377 -6.45 50.62 -5.12
C ASN A 377 -5.86 49.62 -4.12
N THR A 378 -4.70 49.06 -4.43
CA THR A 378 -4.02 48.07 -3.57
C THR A 378 -3.58 48.67 -2.24
N LEU A 379 -3.87 47.96 -1.15
CA LEU A 379 -3.38 48.26 0.21
C LEU A 379 -2.21 47.32 0.58
N PRO A 380 -1.23 47.77 1.38
CA PRO A 380 -0.18 46.87 1.93
C PRO A 380 -0.79 45.73 2.76
N PRO A 381 -0.23 44.49 2.74
CA PRO A 381 1.01 44.06 2.06
C PRO A 381 0.86 43.72 0.57
N GLY A 382 -0.33 43.87 -0.04
CA GLY A 382 -0.60 43.53 -1.44
C GLY A 382 -1.38 42.22 -1.58
N ILE A 383 -0.82 41.25 -2.31
CA ILE A 383 -1.40 39.91 -2.50
C ILE A 383 -1.08 39.05 -1.27
N ILE A 384 -2.07 38.32 -0.77
CA ILE A 384 -1.96 37.35 0.31
C ILE A 384 -2.30 35.98 -0.27
N ASP A 385 -1.29 35.11 -0.37
CA ASP A 385 -1.37 33.83 -1.09
C ASP A 385 -1.09 32.59 -0.23
N HIS A 386 -0.72 32.80 1.04
CA HIS A 386 -0.43 31.77 2.04
C HIS A 386 0.52 30.66 1.55
N ARG A 387 1.66 31.03 0.96
CA ARG A 387 2.73 30.08 0.53
C ARG A 387 3.39 29.29 1.66
N GLU A 388 3.03 29.54 2.91
CA GLU A 388 3.34 28.69 4.06
C GLU A 388 2.54 27.37 4.07
N TRP A 389 1.48 27.24 3.26
CA TRP A 389 0.81 25.97 3.04
C TRP A 389 1.61 25.10 2.07
N THR A 390 2.01 23.91 2.51
CA THR A 390 2.68 22.89 1.68
C THR A 390 1.84 21.62 1.60
N ASP A 391 1.97 20.83 0.54
CA ASP A 391 1.26 19.55 0.39
C ASP A 391 1.61 18.55 1.51
N HIS A 392 2.82 18.67 2.09
CA HIS A 392 3.31 17.78 3.15
C HIS A 392 2.90 18.23 4.55
N ASN A 393 2.92 19.54 4.85
CA ASN A 393 2.79 20.02 6.24
C ASN A 393 1.76 21.15 6.44
N GLY A 394 1.08 21.58 5.37
CA GLY A 394 -0.02 22.55 5.41
C GLY A 394 -1.04 22.33 6.55
N PRO A 395 -1.65 21.13 6.72
CA PRO A 395 -2.64 20.88 7.78
C PRO A 395 -2.08 21.00 9.21
N ASN A 396 -0.78 20.79 9.39
CA ASN A 396 -0.13 20.87 10.69
C ASN A 396 0.24 22.33 11.00
N ASN A 397 0.82 23.03 10.01
CA ASN A 397 1.11 24.46 10.10
C ASN A 397 -0.17 25.29 10.29
N ALA A 398 -1.31 24.82 9.77
CA ALA A 398 -2.63 25.43 9.96
C ALA A 398 -2.99 25.68 11.44
N LEU A 399 -2.57 24.80 12.35
CA LEU A 399 -2.83 24.96 13.80
C LEU A 399 -1.97 26.06 14.44
N ARG A 400 -0.85 26.42 13.82
CA ARG A 400 0.03 27.51 14.27
C ARG A 400 -0.46 28.88 13.80
N ILE A 401 -0.95 28.99 12.57
CA ILE A 401 -1.34 30.26 11.95
C ILE A 401 -2.82 30.62 12.18
N ASN A 402 -3.18 31.89 11.94
CA ASN A 402 -4.51 32.44 12.26
C ASN A 402 -5.51 32.48 11.08
N GLY A 403 -5.15 31.98 9.89
CA GLY A 403 -6.02 31.93 8.73
C GLY A 403 -5.46 31.03 7.63
N LEU A 404 -6.34 30.60 6.71
CA LEU A 404 -5.99 29.68 5.61
C LEU A 404 -6.01 30.37 4.23
N GLY A 405 -6.53 31.59 4.13
CA GLY A 405 -6.69 32.32 2.86
C GLY A 405 -8.12 32.34 2.32
N ALA A 406 -8.34 33.09 1.24
CA ALA A 406 -9.62 33.32 0.59
C ALA A 406 -9.41 33.56 -0.92
N PRO A 407 -10.39 33.28 -1.80
CA PRO A 407 -11.70 32.71 -1.49
C PRO A 407 -11.58 31.21 -1.20
N ARG A 408 -12.53 30.68 -0.42
CA ARG A 408 -12.63 29.24 -0.17
C ARG A 408 -13.74 28.65 -1.02
N ALA A 409 -13.49 27.49 -1.58
CA ALA A 409 -14.48 26.69 -2.27
C ALA A 409 -14.49 25.30 -1.68
N PHE A 410 -15.65 24.68 -1.69
CA PHE A 410 -15.85 23.40 -1.03
C PHE A 410 -16.63 22.43 -1.90
N PHE A 411 -16.29 21.15 -1.79
CA PHE A 411 -17.14 20.08 -2.30
C PHE A 411 -18.37 19.95 -1.37
N THR A 412 -19.56 20.20 -1.92
CA THR A 412 -20.79 20.38 -1.15
C THR A 412 -21.13 19.20 -0.24
N PRO A 413 -21.01 17.92 -0.66
CA PRO A 413 -21.27 16.78 0.22
C PRO A 413 -20.39 16.73 1.48
N VAL A 414 -19.10 17.06 1.38
CA VAL A 414 -18.18 17.06 2.53
C VAL A 414 -18.57 18.14 3.53
N VAL A 415 -18.96 19.32 3.06
CA VAL A 415 -19.41 20.40 3.95
C VAL A 415 -20.72 20.07 4.64
N ARG A 416 -21.65 19.38 3.95
CA ARG A 416 -22.92 18.95 4.56
C ARG A 416 -22.71 17.98 5.72
N GLU A 417 -21.68 17.13 5.63
CA GLU A 417 -21.27 16.22 6.70
C GLU A 417 -20.63 16.97 7.88
N ILE A 418 -19.60 17.78 7.61
CA ILE A 418 -18.81 18.44 8.66
C ILE A 418 -19.61 19.55 9.36
N ARG A 419 -20.35 20.33 8.56
CA ARG A 419 -21.13 21.52 8.92
C ARG A 419 -20.30 22.66 9.47
N PHE A 420 -20.69 23.88 9.11
CA PHE A 420 -20.10 25.06 9.71
C PHE A 420 -20.62 25.24 11.15
N PRO A 421 -19.77 25.66 12.10
CA PRO A 421 -20.27 26.13 13.38
C PRO A 421 -21.10 27.41 13.19
N ASN A 422 -22.23 27.53 13.89
CA ASN A 422 -23.08 28.72 13.81
C ASN A 422 -22.46 29.92 14.57
N THR A 423 -21.42 30.50 13.98
CA THR A 423 -20.70 31.70 14.46
C THR A 423 -20.43 32.62 13.28
N SER A 424 -20.05 33.87 13.56
CA SER A 424 -19.63 34.86 12.56
C SER A 424 -18.13 35.16 12.62
N TYR A 425 -17.37 34.35 13.35
CA TYR A 425 -15.92 34.43 13.39
C TYR A 425 -15.30 33.04 13.59
N GLY A 426 -14.42 32.63 12.68
CA GLY A 426 -13.66 31.38 12.75
C GLY A 426 -14.39 30.14 12.24
N GLU A 427 -15.59 30.29 11.67
CA GLU A 427 -16.35 29.20 11.05
C GLU A 427 -15.63 28.59 9.84
N ASP A 428 -15.01 29.44 9.04
CA ASP A 428 -14.17 29.10 7.90
C ASP A 428 -12.91 28.33 8.33
N TYR A 429 -12.27 28.79 9.40
CA TYR A 429 -11.08 28.17 9.98
C TYR A 429 -11.41 26.81 10.58
N ALA A 430 -12.53 26.69 11.29
CA ALA A 430 -13.04 25.40 11.80
C ALA A 430 -13.26 24.40 10.67
N MET A 431 -13.89 24.84 9.56
CA MET A 431 -14.14 24.01 8.38
C MET A 431 -12.83 23.56 7.73
N GLY A 432 -11.89 24.49 7.50
CA GLY A 432 -10.60 24.17 6.91
C GLY A 432 -9.77 23.20 7.76
N LEU A 433 -9.77 23.36 9.09
CA LEU A 433 -9.13 22.41 10.00
C LEU A 433 -9.77 21.02 9.90
N ALA A 434 -11.10 20.93 9.98
CA ALA A 434 -11.81 19.66 9.92
C ALA A 434 -11.63 18.92 8.58
N ILE A 435 -11.64 19.66 7.46
CA ILE A 435 -11.39 19.10 6.11
C ILE A 435 -9.93 18.64 6.01
N SER A 436 -8.97 19.50 6.35
CA SER A 436 -7.54 19.21 6.21
C SER A 436 -7.03 18.06 7.07
N ARG A 437 -7.81 17.63 8.07
CA ARG A 437 -7.54 16.42 8.86
C ARG A 437 -7.64 15.13 8.04
N ARG A 438 -8.42 15.12 6.95
CA ARG A 438 -8.77 13.89 6.20
C ARG A 438 -8.63 14.03 4.69
N TYR A 439 -8.89 15.21 4.16
CA TYR A 439 -8.94 15.45 2.73
C TYR A 439 -7.91 16.50 2.34
N ARG A 440 -7.43 16.37 1.11
CA ARG A 440 -6.58 17.38 0.51
C ARG A 440 -7.31 18.72 0.41
N ILE A 441 -6.59 19.80 0.70
CA ILE A 441 -6.97 21.17 0.35
C ILE A 441 -6.10 21.63 -0.82
N GLY A 442 -6.72 21.94 -1.95
CA GLY A 442 -6.06 22.50 -3.12
C GLY A 442 -5.75 23.99 -2.96
N ARG A 443 -4.71 24.47 -3.65
CA ARG A 443 -4.25 25.86 -3.57
C ARG A 443 -4.24 26.54 -4.93
N ILE A 444 -4.64 27.81 -4.96
CA ILE A 444 -4.48 28.70 -6.12
C ILE A 444 -3.74 29.95 -5.65
N TYR A 445 -2.53 30.16 -6.16
CA TYR A 445 -1.68 31.30 -5.74
C TYR A 445 -1.88 32.56 -6.60
N ASP A 446 -2.65 32.46 -7.68
CA ASP A 446 -3.05 33.60 -8.51
C ASP A 446 -4.15 34.43 -7.82
N GLU A 447 -4.19 35.73 -8.08
CA GLU A 447 -5.24 36.63 -7.57
C GLU A 447 -6.61 36.21 -8.10
N LEU A 448 -7.48 35.75 -7.21
CA LEU A 448 -8.87 35.38 -7.54
C LEU A 448 -9.90 36.36 -6.98
N TYR A 449 -9.51 37.13 -5.95
CA TYR A 449 -10.45 37.77 -5.05
C TYR A 449 -9.94 39.11 -4.54
N LEU A 450 -10.82 40.11 -4.51
CA LEU A 450 -10.53 41.47 -4.10
C LEU A 450 -11.21 41.74 -2.76
N CYS A 451 -10.41 41.78 -1.69
CA CYS A 451 -10.88 42.04 -0.34
C CYS A 451 -10.94 43.55 -0.08
N ARG A 452 -12.14 44.12 -0.02
CA ARG A 452 -12.36 45.57 0.13
C ARG A 452 -12.31 45.98 1.60
N ARG A 453 -11.51 47.01 1.91
CA ARG A 453 -11.43 47.63 3.25
C ARG A 453 -12.00 49.04 3.25
N TRP A 454 -12.85 49.33 4.24
CA TRP A 454 -13.43 50.66 4.48
C TRP A 454 -13.80 50.89 5.95
N GLU A 455 -14.22 52.10 6.29
CA GLU A 455 -14.70 52.48 7.63
C GLU A 455 -15.88 51.61 8.08
N GLY A 456 -15.60 50.62 8.94
CA GLY A 456 -16.58 49.67 9.46
C GLY A 456 -16.32 48.19 9.13
N ASN A 457 -15.34 47.87 8.27
CA ASN A 457 -14.98 46.48 7.89
C ASN A 457 -13.50 46.11 8.17
N SER A 458 -12.85 46.77 9.15
CA SER A 458 -11.45 46.51 9.48
C SER A 458 -11.26 45.98 10.91
N ASP A 459 -10.79 44.73 11.02
CA ASP A 459 -10.38 44.10 12.29
C ASP A 459 -9.23 44.87 12.98
N ALA A 460 -8.56 45.75 12.25
CA ALA A 460 -7.46 46.60 12.71
C ALA A 460 -7.86 47.62 13.81
N ALA A 461 -9.16 47.79 14.09
CA ALA A 461 -9.68 48.72 15.10
C ALA A 461 -10.36 48.03 16.29
N LEU A 462 -10.27 46.70 16.41
CA LEU A 462 -10.88 45.95 17.52
C LEU A 462 -10.18 46.27 18.85
N SER A 463 -10.95 46.37 19.95
CA SER A 463 -10.38 46.46 21.30
C SER A 463 -9.60 45.19 21.66
N ILE A 464 -8.66 45.28 22.60
CA ILE A 464 -7.87 44.13 23.05
C ILE A 464 -8.79 43.01 23.53
N GLU A 465 -9.86 43.33 24.26
CA GLU A 465 -10.82 42.35 24.76
C GLU A 465 -11.51 41.60 23.61
N ARG A 466 -11.87 42.29 22.51
CA ARG A 466 -12.48 41.65 21.36
C ARG A 466 -11.49 40.80 20.57
N GLN A 467 -10.25 41.26 20.41
CA GLN A 467 -9.17 40.47 19.80
C GLN A 467 -8.89 39.20 20.63
N ASN A 468 -8.84 39.34 21.95
CA ASN A 468 -8.67 38.24 22.89
C ASN A 468 -9.81 37.24 22.84
N ALA A 469 -11.07 37.71 22.79
CA ALA A 469 -12.24 36.84 22.64
C ALA A 469 -12.17 36.02 21.33
N ASN A 470 -11.77 36.66 20.23
CA ASN A 470 -11.59 36.03 18.92
C ASN A 470 -10.47 34.97 18.94
N ASN A 471 -9.31 35.31 19.50
CA ASN A 471 -8.17 34.40 19.63
C ASN A 471 -8.48 33.21 20.55
N LEU A 472 -9.13 33.46 21.69
CA LEU A 472 -9.57 32.43 22.62
C LEU A 472 -10.51 31.43 21.95
N TYR A 473 -11.44 31.91 21.10
CA TYR A 473 -12.32 31.03 20.34
C TYR A 473 -11.55 30.20 19.29
N LYS A 474 -10.64 30.81 18.52
CA LYS A 474 -9.81 30.04 17.56
C LYS A 474 -8.92 29.01 18.24
N ASP A 475 -8.37 29.31 19.41
CA ASP A 475 -7.63 28.34 20.21
C ASP A 475 -8.52 27.20 20.74
N ARG A 476 -9.82 27.45 20.99
CA ARG A 476 -10.79 26.37 21.30
C ARG A 476 -11.00 25.48 20.09
N LEU A 477 -11.12 26.06 18.90
CA LEU A 477 -11.22 25.29 17.65
C LEU A 477 -9.97 24.42 17.43
N ARG A 478 -8.77 24.96 17.69
CA ARG A 478 -7.52 24.20 17.65
C ARG A 478 -7.48 23.09 18.71
N THR A 479 -8.05 23.33 19.89
CA THR A 479 -8.14 22.32 20.95
C THR A 479 -9.01 21.15 20.50
N ILE A 480 -10.20 21.46 19.96
CA ILE A 480 -11.13 20.46 19.42
C ILE A 480 -10.44 19.67 18.29
N GLU A 481 -9.74 20.37 17.39
CA GLU A 481 -9.06 19.73 16.28
C GLU A 481 -7.91 18.83 16.74
N LEU A 482 -7.10 19.28 17.70
CA LEU A 482 -6.01 18.49 18.28
C LEU A 482 -6.54 17.19 18.91
N GLU A 483 -7.61 17.28 19.69
CA GLU A 483 -8.23 16.10 20.33
C GLU A 483 -8.84 15.15 19.28
N ALA A 484 -9.44 15.69 18.22
CA ALA A 484 -9.98 14.88 17.13
C ALA A 484 -8.89 14.17 16.32
N ARG A 485 -7.73 14.81 16.09
CA ARG A 485 -6.55 14.17 15.46
C ARG A 485 -5.99 13.05 16.33
N GLN A 486 -5.85 13.28 17.63
CA GLN A 486 -5.41 12.25 18.58
C GLN A 486 -6.33 11.03 18.59
N GLN A 487 -7.65 11.27 18.58
CA GLN A 487 -8.63 10.19 18.51
C GLN A 487 -8.56 9.45 17.16
N LEU A 488 -8.39 10.17 16.05
CA LEU A 488 -8.26 9.57 14.72
C LEU A 488 -7.00 8.70 14.63
N ASN A 489 -5.86 9.17 15.12
CA ASN A 489 -4.58 8.49 15.05
C ASN A 489 -4.47 7.29 16.01
N SER A 490 -5.33 7.19 17.01
CA SER A 490 -5.35 6.08 17.99
C SER A 490 -6.33 4.95 17.64
N GLN A 491 -7.15 5.09 16.60
CA GLN A 491 -8.08 4.05 16.15
C GLN A 491 -7.41 3.12 15.12
N PRO A 492 -7.64 1.78 15.19
CA PRO A 492 -7.26 0.86 14.12
C PRO A 492 -7.95 1.27 12.80
N GLU A 493 -7.22 1.22 11.69
CA GLU A 493 -7.77 1.52 10.36
C GLU A 493 -8.95 0.60 10.05
N GLY A 494 -10.13 1.18 9.82
CA GLY A 494 -11.33 0.44 9.46
C GLY A 494 -12.58 1.20 9.82
N ASN A 495 -13.10 2.03 8.90
CA ASN A 495 -14.47 2.51 8.98
C ASN A 495 -15.02 2.81 7.59
N CYS A 496 -16.22 2.28 7.31
CA CYS A 496 -17.02 2.48 6.09
C CYS A 496 -17.52 3.94 5.97
N ARG A 497 -16.63 4.94 5.90
CA ARG A 497 -17.02 6.35 6.08
C ARG A 497 -17.93 6.86 4.98
N GLU A 498 -17.64 6.58 3.71
CA GLU A 498 -18.54 6.94 2.60
C GLU A 498 -19.94 6.34 2.77
N LEU A 499 -20.02 5.07 3.14
CA LEU A 499 -21.28 4.38 3.36
C LEU A 499 -22.01 4.86 4.62
N ASN A 500 -21.28 5.26 5.65
CA ASN A 500 -21.82 5.91 6.84
C ASN A 500 -22.39 7.30 6.49
N ARG A 501 -21.72 8.10 5.64
CA ARG A 501 -22.26 9.37 5.13
C ARG A 501 -23.59 9.17 4.42
N PHE A 502 -23.69 8.13 3.58
CA PHE A 502 -24.93 7.77 2.91
C PHE A 502 -26.04 7.36 3.90
N ILE A 503 -25.73 6.54 4.91
CA ILE A 503 -26.69 6.18 5.97
C ILE A 503 -27.12 7.43 6.75
N ASP A 504 -26.20 8.24 7.25
CA ASP A 504 -26.50 9.38 8.09
C ASP A 504 -27.42 10.37 7.34
N ARG A 505 -27.11 10.65 6.08
CA ARG A 505 -27.97 11.48 5.23
C ARG A 505 -29.35 10.86 5.01
N GLN A 506 -29.40 9.54 4.77
CA GLN A 506 -30.68 8.83 4.64
C GLN A 506 -31.52 8.95 5.91
N LEU A 507 -30.91 8.79 7.09
CA LEU A 507 -31.60 8.90 8.36
C LEU A 507 -32.02 10.35 8.63
N GLU A 508 -31.30 11.35 8.14
CA GLU A 508 -31.70 12.76 8.19
C GLU A 508 -32.95 13.08 7.37
N LEU A 509 -33.10 12.45 6.21
CA LEU A 509 -34.23 12.67 5.31
C LEU A 509 -35.43 11.77 5.63
N TRP A 510 -35.20 10.57 6.18
CA TRP A 510 -36.24 9.54 6.39
C TRP A 510 -36.46 9.23 7.88
N SER A 511 -37.49 9.86 8.47
CA SER A 511 -37.82 9.77 9.90
C SER A 511 -38.13 8.34 10.39
N ASP A 512 -38.88 7.56 9.61
CA ASP A 512 -39.25 6.18 9.97
C ASP A 512 -38.02 5.26 10.04
N ALA A 513 -37.11 5.38 9.07
CA ALA A 513 -35.84 4.65 9.11
C ALA A 513 -35.01 5.09 10.32
N ARG A 514 -34.90 6.41 10.58
CA ARG A 514 -34.20 6.94 11.76
C ARG A 514 -34.72 6.35 13.06
N GLN A 515 -36.04 6.24 13.23
CA GLN A 515 -36.63 5.67 14.44
C GLN A 515 -36.22 4.20 14.62
N ARG A 516 -36.25 3.39 13.56
CA ARG A 516 -35.87 1.97 13.63
C ARG A 516 -34.38 1.74 13.88
N PHE A 517 -33.52 2.61 13.36
CA PHE A 517 -32.09 2.60 13.71
C PHE A 517 -31.86 3.03 15.17
N ARG A 518 -32.66 3.94 15.73
CA ARG A 518 -32.63 4.27 17.16
C ARG A 518 -33.11 3.10 18.02
N ASP A 519 -34.17 2.43 17.61
CA ASP A 519 -34.69 1.25 18.32
C ASP A 519 -33.66 0.11 18.34
N LEU A 520 -32.83 0.00 17.29
CA LEU A 520 -31.72 -0.95 17.25
C LEU A 520 -30.72 -0.75 18.40
N ASN A 521 -30.49 0.48 18.86
CA ASN A 521 -29.59 0.73 20.00
C ASN A 521 -30.10 0.15 21.33
N ASN A 522 -31.39 -0.21 21.39
CA ASN A 522 -32.04 -0.76 22.58
C ASN A 522 -32.25 -2.29 22.50
N VAL A 523 -31.71 -2.97 21.48
CA VAL A 523 -31.83 -4.43 21.36
C VAL A 523 -30.97 -5.17 22.37
N GLU A 524 -31.51 -6.22 22.96
CA GLU A 524 -30.78 -7.08 23.89
C GLU A 524 -30.01 -8.16 23.14
N GLN A 525 -28.80 -8.46 23.59
CA GLN A 525 -27.95 -9.51 23.01
C GLN A 525 -27.33 -10.37 24.11
N ARG A 526 -27.18 -11.67 23.84
CA ARG A 526 -26.39 -12.57 24.71
C ARG A 526 -25.65 -13.63 23.91
N ASN A 527 -24.51 -14.04 24.43
CA ASN A 527 -23.66 -15.09 23.86
C ASN A 527 -24.12 -16.47 24.34
N LEU A 528 -24.08 -17.44 23.44
CA LEU A 528 -24.41 -18.84 23.65
C LEU A 528 -23.24 -19.68 23.12
N CYS A 529 -22.56 -20.42 24.00
CA CYS A 529 -21.45 -21.29 23.58
C CYS A 529 -21.97 -22.71 23.35
N SER A 530 -21.85 -23.22 22.12
CA SER A 530 -22.18 -24.61 21.76
C SER A 530 -20.89 -25.34 21.41
N GLY A 531 -20.27 -26.02 22.37
CA GLY A 531 -18.90 -26.53 22.24
C GLY A 531 -17.92 -25.37 22.07
N ASP A 532 -17.07 -25.44 21.05
CA ASP A 532 -16.09 -24.40 20.72
C ASP A 532 -16.64 -23.29 19.80
N THR A 533 -17.94 -23.36 19.42
CA THR A 533 -18.56 -22.34 18.55
C THR A 533 -19.32 -21.29 19.36
N LEU A 534 -19.02 -20.02 19.10
CA LEU A 534 -19.75 -18.89 19.64
C LEU A 534 -20.99 -18.59 18.78
N LEU A 535 -22.17 -18.73 19.37
CA LEU A 535 -23.42 -18.22 18.83
C LEU A 535 -23.84 -16.98 19.63
N GLN A 536 -24.61 -16.11 19.01
CA GLN A 536 -25.19 -14.94 19.64
C GLN A 536 -26.68 -14.90 19.33
N VAL A 537 -27.50 -14.57 20.32
CA VAL A 537 -28.92 -14.31 20.11
C VAL A 537 -29.22 -12.84 20.36
N GLN A 538 -30.04 -12.25 19.50
CA GLN A 538 -30.50 -10.86 19.59
C GLN A 538 -32.04 -10.84 19.72
N PHE A 539 -32.55 -10.07 20.69
CA PHE A 539 -33.97 -9.71 20.75
C PHE A 539 -34.20 -8.43 19.97
N ASN A 540 -34.92 -8.53 18.84
CA ASN A 540 -35.21 -7.39 17.98
C ASN A 540 -36.69 -7.39 17.55
N PRO A 541 -37.58 -6.68 18.27
CA PRO A 541 -39.02 -6.71 18.00
C PRO A 541 -39.41 -6.11 16.65
N ALA A 542 -38.62 -5.17 16.12
CA ALA A 542 -38.86 -4.57 14.81
C ALA A 542 -38.82 -5.61 13.66
N ARG A 543 -38.17 -6.76 13.89
CA ARG A 543 -38.08 -7.85 12.92
C ARG A 543 -39.36 -8.67 12.82
N MET A 544 -40.37 -8.46 13.67
CA MET A 544 -41.66 -9.15 13.58
C MET A 544 -42.32 -8.99 12.20
N VAL A 545 -42.22 -7.79 11.60
CA VAL A 545 -42.79 -7.50 10.28
C VAL A 545 -42.17 -8.37 9.18
N SER A 546 -40.87 -8.63 9.27
CA SER A 546 -40.15 -9.44 8.27
C SER A 546 -40.26 -10.93 8.61
N THR A 547 -39.98 -11.33 9.85
CA THR A 547 -40.00 -12.73 10.29
C THR A 547 -41.39 -13.36 10.22
N GLY A 548 -42.45 -12.58 10.45
CA GLY A 548 -43.85 -13.02 10.38
C GLY A 548 -44.52 -12.85 9.01
N ALA A 549 -43.82 -12.30 8.01
CA ALA A 549 -44.41 -12.05 6.69
C ALA A 549 -44.86 -13.36 6.01
N CYS A 550 -46.06 -13.33 5.42
CA CYS A 550 -46.56 -14.43 4.60
C CYS A 550 -45.89 -14.38 3.21
N ILE A 551 -45.38 -15.53 2.80
CA ILE A 551 -44.54 -15.70 1.60
C ILE A 551 -45.16 -16.69 0.61
N ASP A 552 -46.45 -16.99 0.76
CA ASP A 552 -47.16 -17.83 -0.20
C ASP A 552 -47.36 -17.08 -1.53
N ALA A 553 -47.46 -17.84 -2.62
CA ALA A 553 -47.55 -17.29 -3.97
C ALA A 553 -48.74 -16.34 -4.17
N ARG A 554 -49.85 -16.53 -3.42
CA ARG A 554 -51.02 -15.66 -3.51
C ARG A 554 -50.76 -14.33 -2.82
N SER A 555 -50.14 -14.32 -1.64
CA SER A 555 -49.77 -13.08 -0.93
C SER A 555 -48.71 -12.26 -1.70
N ILE A 556 -47.74 -12.92 -2.34
CA ILE A 556 -46.70 -12.26 -3.14
C ILE A 556 -47.28 -11.63 -4.41
N ALA A 557 -48.18 -12.32 -5.12
CA ALA A 557 -48.77 -11.80 -6.35
C ALA A 557 -49.66 -10.55 -6.16
N HIS A 558 -50.12 -10.27 -4.93
CA HIS A 558 -51.03 -9.17 -4.63
C HIS A 558 -50.36 -7.97 -3.95
N ARG A 559 -49.04 -8.02 -3.65
CA ARG A 559 -48.30 -6.89 -3.06
C ARG A 559 -47.43 -6.20 -4.11
N PRO A 560 -47.38 -4.85 -4.16
CA PRO A 560 -46.36 -4.15 -4.93
C PRO A 560 -44.95 -4.51 -4.41
N CYS A 561 -44.00 -4.78 -5.32
CA CYS A 561 -42.62 -5.11 -4.91
C CYS A 561 -41.93 -3.85 -4.36
N PHE A 562 -41.60 -3.88 -3.06
CA PHE A 562 -40.98 -2.77 -2.34
C PHE A 562 -39.51 -2.50 -2.70
N LEU A 563 -38.90 -3.33 -3.55
CA LEU A 563 -37.54 -3.14 -4.08
C LEU A 563 -37.54 -2.44 -5.45
N CYS A 564 -38.67 -2.39 -6.16
CA CYS A 564 -38.80 -1.65 -7.42
C CYS A 564 -38.85 -0.15 -7.18
N ALA A 565 -38.16 0.62 -8.03
CA ALA A 565 -38.03 2.07 -7.92
C ALA A 565 -39.36 2.81 -7.69
N ASP A 566 -40.39 2.46 -8.46
CA ASP A 566 -41.71 3.10 -8.43
C ASP A 566 -42.52 2.84 -7.15
N ASN A 567 -42.15 1.82 -6.36
CA ASN A 567 -42.86 1.40 -5.15
C ASN A 567 -42.08 1.71 -3.86
N ARG A 568 -40.86 2.27 -3.97
CA ARG A 568 -40.06 2.66 -2.80
C ARG A 568 -40.62 3.95 -2.19
N PRO A 569 -40.43 4.17 -0.87
CA PRO A 569 -40.67 5.47 -0.24
C PRO A 569 -39.90 6.57 -0.97
N GLN A 570 -40.51 7.74 -1.16
CA GLN A 570 -39.89 8.86 -1.89
C GLN A 570 -38.65 9.41 -1.18
N GLU A 571 -38.62 9.28 0.14
CA GLU A 571 -37.52 9.71 1.01
C GLU A 571 -36.33 8.74 0.96
N GLN A 572 -36.50 7.52 0.44
CA GLN A 572 -35.43 6.53 0.36
C GLN A 572 -34.47 6.90 -0.77
N MET A 573 -33.28 7.36 -0.38
CA MET A 573 -32.15 7.62 -1.23
C MET A 573 -31.63 6.32 -1.85
N ALA A 574 -31.07 6.45 -3.05
CA ALA A 574 -30.46 5.38 -3.81
C ALA A 574 -29.06 5.79 -4.21
N LYS A 575 -28.05 4.96 -3.90
CA LYS A 575 -26.69 5.12 -4.44
C LYS A 575 -26.50 4.08 -5.53
N ARG A 576 -26.19 4.52 -6.75
CA ARG A 576 -25.94 3.61 -7.87
C ARG A 576 -24.58 2.95 -7.69
N LEU A 577 -24.52 1.62 -7.70
CA LEU A 577 -23.24 0.90 -7.65
C LEU A 577 -22.68 0.70 -9.05
N ASP A 578 -23.55 0.28 -9.97
CA ASP A 578 -23.24 0.08 -11.39
C ASP A 578 -24.53 0.19 -12.25
N ASN A 579 -24.55 -0.44 -13.43
CA ASN A 579 -25.72 -0.45 -14.32
C ASN A 579 -26.86 -1.36 -13.83
N ASP A 580 -26.55 -2.36 -13.00
CA ASP A 580 -27.45 -3.45 -12.66
C ASP A 580 -27.89 -3.41 -11.19
N PHE A 581 -27.19 -2.73 -10.29
CA PHE A 581 -27.46 -2.70 -8.86
C PHE A 581 -27.54 -1.28 -8.28
N THR A 582 -28.42 -1.15 -7.29
CA THR A 582 -28.57 0.05 -6.47
C THR A 582 -28.35 -0.31 -5.00
N LEU A 583 -27.59 0.49 -4.27
CA LEU A 583 -27.41 0.38 -2.83
C LEU A 583 -28.46 1.24 -2.10
N LEU A 584 -29.20 0.60 -1.18
CA LEU A 584 -30.24 1.20 -0.36
C LEU A 584 -29.99 0.92 1.12
N VAL A 585 -30.28 1.89 2.00
CA VAL A 585 -30.31 1.62 3.44
C VAL A 585 -31.45 0.65 3.74
N ASN A 586 -31.18 -0.40 4.52
CA ASN A 586 -32.19 -1.35 4.95
C ASN A 586 -33.08 -0.71 6.03
N PRO A 587 -34.38 -0.50 5.79
CA PRO A 587 -35.25 0.17 6.76
C PRO A 587 -35.62 -0.70 7.97
N PHE A 588 -35.16 -1.96 8.03
CA PHE A 588 -35.34 -2.86 9.18
C PHE A 588 -33.98 -3.45 9.59
N PRO A 589 -33.09 -2.63 10.19
CA PRO A 589 -31.71 -3.00 10.43
C PRO A 589 -31.58 -4.10 11.50
N ILE A 590 -30.49 -4.86 11.40
CA ILE A 590 -30.08 -5.91 12.37
C ILE A 590 -28.74 -5.51 13.02
N LEU A 591 -27.91 -4.79 12.27
CA LEU A 591 -26.65 -4.19 12.69
C LEU A 591 -26.67 -2.69 12.35
N PRO A 592 -25.82 -1.86 13.02
CA PRO A 592 -25.81 -0.41 12.87
C PRO A 592 -25.55 0.09 11.44
N VAL A 593 -24.94 -0.74 10.61
CA VAL A 593 -24.80 -0.53 9.16
C VAL A 593 -25.42 -1.74 8.50
N HIS A 594 -26.49 -1.51 7.73
CA HIS A 594 -27.20 -2.57 7.04
C HIS A 594 -27.81 -2.04 5.73
N PHE A 595 -27.37 -2.62 4.63
CA PHE A 595 -27.82 -2.29 3.28
C PHE A 595 -28.66 -3.40 2.64
N THR A 596 -29.55 -2.99 1.75
CA THR A 596 -30.25 -3.84 0.78
C THR A 596 -29.82 -3.40 -0.61
N ILE A 597 -29.37 -4.34 -1.43
CA ILE A 597 -28.75 -4.05 -2.72
C ILE A 597 -29.55 -4.77 -3.82
N PRO A 598 -30.71 -4.23 -4.24
CA PRO A 598 -31.53 -4.85 -5.28
C PRO A 598 -30.94 -4.67 -6.68
N LEU A 599 -31.24 -5.65 -7.53
CA LEU A 599 -31.09 -5.52 -8.98
C LEU A 599 -32.04 -4.44 -9.49
N ASN A 600 -31.61 -3.61 -10.44
CA ASN A 600 -32.44 -2.54 -11.03
C ASN A 600 -33.63 -3.11 -11.82
N ARG A 601 -33.51 -4.36 -12.29
CA ARG A 601 -34.57 -5.11 -12.98
C ARG A 601 -35.29 -6.05 -12.01
N HIS A 602 -36.61 -6.15 -12.15
CA HIS A 602 -37.43 -7.06 -11.36
C HIS A 602 -37.27 -8.50 -11.86
N ASN A 603 -36.25 -9.19 -11.36
CA ASN A 603 -35.96 -10.60 -11.67
C ASN A 603 -36.09 -11.47 -10.41
N PRO A 604 -36.49 -12.75 -10.49
CA PRO A 604 -36.55 -13.64 -9.33
C PRO A 604 -35.21 -13.74 -8.58
N GLN A 605 -35.27 -13.94 -7.26
CA GLN A 605 -34.11 -14.07 -6.37
C GLN A 605 -33.24 -15.28 -6.78
N ARG A 606 -32.15 -15.02 -7.52
CA ARG A 606 -31.20 -16.04 -8.00
C ARG A 606 -29.76 -15.54 -7.96
N ILE A 607 -28.84 -16.29 -7.37
CA ILE A 607 -27.46 -15.82 -7.14
C ILE A 607 -26.54 -15.97 -8.35
N ARG A 608 -26.74 -16.97 -9.21
CA ARG A 608 -25.75 -17.34 -10.23
C ARG A 608 -25.35 -16.18 -11.18
N THR A 609 -26.30 -15.32 -11.53
CA THR A 609 -26.04 -14.14 -12.39
C THR A 609 -25.51 -12.93 -11.62
N CYS A 610 -25.59 -12.96 -10.29
CA CYS A 610 -25.28 -11.84 -9.41
C CYS A 610 -24.02 -12.08 -8.56
N TYR A 611 -23.51 -13.32 -8.52
CA TYR A 611 -22.41 -13.71 -7.65
C TYR A 611 -21.13 -12.89 -7.89
N GLY A 612 -20.76 -12.66 -9.15
CA GLY A 612 -19.57 -11.87 -9.47
C GLY A 612 -19.60 -10.43 -8.93
N GLU A 613 -20.79 -9.89 -8.67
CA GLU A 613 -20.92 -8.57 -8.05
C GLU A 613 -20.60 -8.57 -6.56
N ILE A 614 -20.70 -9.72 -5.88
CA ILE A 614 -20.28 -9.84 -4.47
C ILE A 614 -18.79 -9.54 -4.36
N PHE A 615 -17.96 -10.16 -5.21
CA PHE A 615 -16.52 -9.91 -5.25
C PHE A 615 -16.21 -8.44 -5.50
N ARG A 616 -16.80 -7.85 -6.55
CA ARG A 616 -16.60 -6.42 -6.90
C ARG A 616 -17.01 -5.47 -5.78
N MET A 617 -18.09 -5.77 -5.06
CA MET A 617 -18.55 -4.95 -3.94
C MET A 617 -17.62 -5.04 -2.74
N VAL A 618 -17.12 -6.24 -2.42
CA VAL A 618 -16.16 -6.45 -1.33
C VAL A 618 -14.81 -5.82 -1.68
N GLU A 619 -14.36 -5.93 -2.94
CA GLU A 619 -13.14 -5.27 -3.42
C GLU A 619 -13.24 -3.73 -3.37
N ARG A 620 -14.40 -3.18 -3.77
CA ARG A 620 -14.64 -1.73 -3.73
C ARG A 620 -14.84 -1.20 -2.32
N TYR A 621 -15.44 -1.98 -1.43
CA TYR A 621 -15.69 -1.64 -0.04
C TYR A 621 -15.20 -2.77 0.89
N PRO A 622 -13.87 -2.90 1.10
CA PRO A 622 -13.23 -3.95 1.92
C PRO A 622 -13.85 -4.15 3.30
N GLU A 623 -14.37 -3.06 3.85
CA GLU A 623 -14.98 -3.00 5.17
C GLU A 623 -16.41 -3.55 5.24
N LEU A 624 -16.99 -3.96 4.09
CA LEU A 624 -18.29 -4.62 4.03
C LEU A 624 -18.17 -6.14 4.00
N THR A 625 -19.14 -6.75 4.65
CA THR A 625 -19.50 -8.15 4.45
C THR A 625 -20.78 -8.21 3.65
N VAL A 626 -20.68 -8.72 2.43
CA VAL A 626 -21.82 -8.88 1.51
C VAL A 626 -22.36 -10.29 1.66
N PHE A 627 -23.68 -10.42 1.74
CA PHE A 627 -24.33 -11.71 1.93
C PHE A 627 -25.61 -11.84 1.13
N TYR A 628 -25.96 -13.09 0.86
CA TYR A 628 -27.10 -13.49 0.06
C TYR A 628 -27.95 -14.53 0.79
N ASN A 629 -29.25 -14.30 0.73
CA ASN A 629 -30.27 -15.26 1.14
C ASN A 629 -30.83 -15.95 -0.12
N GLY A 630 -30.60 -17.27 -0.24
CA GLY A 630 -31.19 -18.09 -1.29
C GLY A 630 -32.72 -18.09 -1.29
N PRO A 631 -33.34 -18.55 -2.38
CA PRO A 631 -34.78 -18.70 -2.45
C PRO A 631 -35.21 -19.63 -1.33
N HIS A 632 -36.24 -19.21 -0.59
CA HIS A 632 -36.70 -19.93 0.60
C HIS A 632 -35.64 -20.01 1.71
N CYS A 633 -34.88 -18.93 1.92
CA CYS A 633 -34.04 -18.74 3.11
C CYS A 633 -34.47 -17.47 3.86
N GLY A 634 -34.70 -17.58 5.16
CA GLY A 634 -35.15 -16.47 5.98
C GLY A 634 -36.48 -15.86 5.50
N ALA A 635 -36.57 -14.53 5.59
CA ALA A 635 -37.72 -13.72 5.17
C ALA A 635 -37.45 -12.93 3.87
N SER A 636 -36.48 -13.38 3.06
CA SER A 636 -36.11 -12.71 1.80
C SER A 636 -37.29 -12.68 0.81
N ALA A 637 -37.38 -11.59 0.03
CA ALA A 637 -38.35 -11.46 -1.05
C ALA A 637 -37.93 -12.37 -2.23
N PRO A 638 -38.67 -13.45 -2.53
CA PRO A 638 -38.26 -14.39 -3.58
C PRO A 638 -38.49 -13.84 -4.99
N ASP A 639 -39.30 -12.79 -5.12
CA ASP A 639 -39.75 -12.19 -6.38
C ASP A 639 -38.76 -11.19 -6.99
N HIS A 640 -37.84 -10.62 -6.20
CA HIS A 640 -36.87 -9.63 -6.69
C HIS A 640 -35.45 -9.88 -6.13
N ALA A 641 -34.51 -10.18 -7.04
CA ALA A 641 -33.08 -10.34 -6.81
C ALA A 641 -32.45 -9.19 -6.02
N HIS A 642 -31.88 -9.49 -4.85
CA HIS A 642 -31.14 -8.56 -4.02
C HIS A 642 -30.05 -9.25 -3.20
N LEU A 643 -28.96 -8.50 -2.97
CA LEU A 643 -27.93 -8.79 -1.98
C LEU A 643 -28.17 -7.93 -0.74
N GLN A 644 -27.44 -8.20 0.33
CA GLN A 644 -27.43 -7.39 1.55
C GLN A 644 -25.99 -7.22 2.01
N ALA A 645 -25.71 -6.15 2.76
CA ALA A 645 -24.37 -5.91 3.29
C ALA A 645 -24.40 -5.29 4.68
N VAL A 646 -23.40 -5.59 5.51
CA VAL A 646 -23.15 -5.04 6.85
C VAL A 646 -21.66 -4.76 7.02
N CYS A 647 -21.24 -4.05 8.08
CA CYS A 647 -19.81 -3.93 8.40
C CYS A 647 -19.17 -5.29 8.70
N SER A 648 -17.96 -5.49 8.18
CA SER A 648 -17.10 -6.64 8.49
C SER A 648 -16.71 -6.72 9.97
N GLY A 649 -16.48 -7.96 10.45
CA GLY A 649 -16.10 -8.24 11.84
C GLY A 649 -17.25 -8.16 12.85
N ARG A 650 -18.51 -8.12 12.38
CA ARG A 650 -19.70 -8.08 13.25
C ARG A 650 -20.42 -9.42 13.39
N LEU A 651 -20.09 -10.41 12.55
CA LEU A 651 -20.74 -11.72 12.54
C LEU A 651 -19.92 -12.74 13.35
N PRO A 652 -20.55 -13.58 14.20
CA PRO A 652 -19.83 -14.61 14.96
C PRO A 652 -18.97 -15.55 14.10
N LEU A 653 -19.47 -15.97 12.92
CA LEU A 653 -18.72 -16.78 11.96
C LEU A 653 -17.40 -16.12 11.52
N GLN A 654 -17.39 -14.81 11.32
CA GLN A 654 -16.17 -14.07 10.94
C GLN A 654 -15.21 -13.94 12.11
N ASN A 655 -15.73 -13.68 13.31
CA ASN A 655 -14.92 -13.57 14.52
C ASN A 655 -14.22 -14.90 14.86
N ASP A 656 -14.90 -16.02 14.60
CA ASP A 656 -14.35 -17.37 14.77
C ASP A 656 -13.52 -17.85 13.58
N TRP A 657 -13.40 -17.06 12.51
CA TRP A 657 -12.84 -17.52 11.24
C TRP A 657 -11.38 -17.99 11.36
N ALA A 658 -10.53 -17.29 12.12
CA ALA A 658 -9.14 -17.70 12.34
C ALA A 658 -9.04 -19.11 12.96
N ARG A 659 -9.96 -19.46 13.87
CA ARG A 659 -10.04 -20.81 14.45
C ARG A 659 -10.54 -21.83 13.41
N LEU A 660 -11.59 -21.48 12.69
CA LEU A 660 -12.22 -22.36 11.69
C LEU A 660 -11.28 -22.64 10.50
N ALA A 661 -10.53 -21.63 10.06
CA ALA A 661 -9.55 -21.72 8.98
C ALA A 661 -8.42 -22.71 9.28
N ASN A 662 -8.05 -22.92 10.54
CA ASN A 662 -7.08 -23.95 10.92
C ASN A 662 -7.62 -25.39 10.80
N SER A 663 -8.95 -25.55 10.72
CA SER A 663 -9.62 -26.84 10.59
C SER A 663 -10.16 -27.09 9.16
N ARG A 664 -9.69 -26.30 8.19
CA ARG A 664 -10.13 -26.39 6.80
C ARG A 664 -9.38 -27.50 6.07
N GLU A 665 -10.10 -28.27 5.28
CA GLU A 665 -9.54 -29.28 4.38
C GLU A 665 -9.74 -28.83 2.94
N MET A 666 -8.68 -28.82 2.13
CA MET A 666 -8.77 -28.43 0.73
C MET A 666 -9.56 -29.48 -0.05
N VAL A 667 -10.60 -29.04 -0.75
CA VAL A 667 -11.49 -29.91 -1.55
C VAL A 667 -11.17 -29.79 -3.03
N TYR A 668 -10.75 -28.60 -3.47
CA TYR A 668 -10.39 -28.34 -4.86
C TYR A 668 -9.45 -27.13 -4.95
N GLU A 669 -8.43 -27.25 -5.79
CA GLU A 669 -7.46 -26.21 -6.13
C GLU A 669 -7.72 -25.77 -7.58
N TYR A 670 -7.91 -24.47 -7.78
CA TYR A 670 -8.02 -23.89 -9.12
C TYR A 670 -6.64 -23.51 -9.65
N ASP A 671 -5.84 -22.87 -8.79
CA ASP A 671 -4.41 -22.56 -8.94
C ASP A 671 -3.80 -22.33 -7.54
N ASN A 672 -2.55 -21.85 -7.48
CA ASN A 672 -1.78 -21.65 -6.25
C ASN A 672 -2.40 -20.67 -5.24
N ASP A 673 -3.30 -19.77 -5.66
CA ASP A 673 -3.88 -18.73 -4.81
C ASP A 673 -5.39 -18.91 -4.60
N ASN A 674 -6.05 -19.69 -5.46
CA ASN A 674 -7.51 -19.79 -5.54
C ASN A 674 -8.03 -21.21 -5.25
N HIS A 675 -8.78 -21.36 -4.15
CA HIS A 675 -9.10 -22.68 -3.58
C HIS A 675 -10.54 -22.79 -3.06
N ILE A 676 -11.06 -24.03 -3.02
CA ILE A 676 -12.25 -24.41 -2.24
C ILE A 676 -11.83 -25.29 -1.07
N TYR A 677 -12.26 -24.90 0.13
CA TYR A 677 -12.10 -25.68 1.35
C TYR A 677 -13.44 -26.18 1.90
N ALA A 678 -13.43 -27.37 2.49
CA ALA A 678 -14.44 -27.80 3.44
C ALA A 678 -13.99 -27.38 4.84
N VAL A 679 -14.85 -26.68 5.58
CA VAL A 679 -14.53 -26.17 6.92
C VAL A 679 -15.34 -26.91 7.96
N GLY A 680 -14.65 -27.63 8.83
CA GLY A 680 -15.22 -28.31 10.00
C GLY A 680 -15.32 -27.41 11.23
N GLY A 681 -15.79 -27.97 12.36
CA GLY A 681 -15.74 -27.28 13.66
C GLY A 681 -16.73 -26.13 13.87
N TYR A 682 -17.64 -25.90 12.91
CA TYR A 682 -18.80 -25.01 13.04
C TYR A 682 -20.10 -25.83 13.19
N VAL A 683 -21.21 -25.19 13.60
CA VAL A 683 -22.50 -25.86 13.90
C VAL A 683 -23.06 -26.65 12.71
N VAL A 684 -22.83 -26.14 11.50
CA VAL A 684 -23.16 -26.77 10.22
C VAL A 684 -21.91 -26.82 9.36
N PRO A 685 -21.77 -27.82 8.47
CA PRO A 685 -20.60 -27.90 7.61
C PRO A 685 -20.63 -26.77 6.57
N LEU A 686 -19.46 -26.17 6.30
CA LEU A 686 -19.30 -25.00 5.46
C LEU A 686 -18.39 -25.30 4.27
N LEU A 687 -18.67 -24.68 3.11
CA LEU A 687 -17.71 -24.57 2.03
C LEU A 687 -17.15 -23.15 1.99
N ALA A 688 -15.85 -23.01 1.79
CA ALA A 688 -15.18 -21.73 1.73
C ALA A 688 -14.39 -21.59 0.44
N ILE A 689 -14.61 -20.50 -0.27
CA ILE A 689 -13.76 -20.07 -1.39
C ILE A 689 -12.77 -19.05 -0.80
N VAL A 690 -11.50 -19.25 -1.10
CA VAL A 690 -10.45 -18.25 -0.84
C VAL A 690 -9.83 -17.92 -2.19
N SER A 691 -9.89 -16.67 -2.59
CA SER A 691 -9.54 -16.24 -3.95
C SER A 691 -8.93 -14.85 -3.95
N THR A 692 -7.91 -14.62 -4.76
CA THR A 692 -7.33 -13.28 -5.02
C THR A 692 -7.79 -12.71 -6.36
N ASP A 693 -8.35 -13.56 -7.24
CA ASP A 693 -8.85 -13.18 -8.55
C ASP A 693 -10.38 -13.34 -8.68
N ALA A 694 -11.03 -12.37 -9.33
CA ALA A 694 -12.48 -12.36 -9.51
C ALA A 694 -12.99 -13.44 -10.47
N THR A 695 -12.18 -13.82 -11.46
CA THR A 695 -12.54 -14.85 -12.44
C THR A 695 -12.48 -16.24 -11.80
N ALA A 696 -11.41 -16.50 -11.05
CA ALA A 696 -11.23 -17.71 -10.26
C ALA A 696 -12.33 -17.84 -9.20
N ASP A 697 -12.62 -16.80 -8.42
CA ASP A 697 -13.68 -16.80 -7.38
C ASP A 697 -15.03 -17.23 -7.98
N LYS A 698 -15.39 -16.64 -9.12
CA LYS A 698 -16.63 -16.98 -9.83
C LYS A 698 -16.62 -18.43 -10.35
N ALA A 699 -15.50 -18.90 -10.90
CA ALA A 699 -15.37 -20.26 -11.41
C ALA A 699 -15.51 -21.30 -10.27
N LEU A 700 -14.87 -21.03 -9.14
CA LEU A 700 -14.97 -21.82 -7.91
C LEU A 700 -16.40 -21.86 -7.38
N PHE A 701 -17.08 -20.72 -7.36
CA PHE A 701 -18.49 -20.67 -6.98
C PHE A 701 -19.40 -21.45 -7.93
N ASP A 702 -19.23 -21.29 -9.25
CA ASP A 702 -20.00 -22.05 -10.26
C ASP A 702 -19.79 -23.58 -10.09
N ARG A 703 -18.61 -24.00 -9.63
CA ARG A 703 -18.30 -25.39 -9.31
C ARG A 703 -19.08 -25.87 -8.08
N ILE A 704 -19.07 -25.10 -6.98
CA ILE A 704 -19.90 -25.36 -5.78
C ILE A 704 -21.38 -25.42 -6.16
N TYR A 705 -21.86 -24.46 -6.94
CA TYR A 705 -23.23 -24.36 -7.41
C TYR A 705 -23.68 -25.62 -8.16
N LYS A 706 -22.85 -26.16 -9.06
CA LYS A 706 -23.15 -27.39 -9.83
C LYS A 706 -23.10 -28.66 -8.97
N ALA A 707 -22.26 -28.71 -7.95
CA ALA A 707 -22.13 -29.89 -7.08
C ALA A 707 -23.34 -30.05 -6.13
N MET A 708 -23.96 -28.93 -5.74
CA MET A 708 -25.11 -28.92 -4.84
C MET A 708 -26.40 -29.46 -5.49
N PRO A 709 -27.25 -30.16 -4.72
CA PRO A 709 -28.51 -30.69 -5.23
C PRO A 709 -29.54 -29.58 -5.46
N LEU A 710 -30.26 -29.66 -6.59
CA LEU A 710 -31.40 -28.80 -6.87
C LEU A 710 -32.64 -29.31 -6.11
N HIS A 711 -33.31 -28.44 -5.36
CA HIS A 711 -34.56 -28.80 -4.68
C HIS A 711 -35.72 -28.78 -5.68
N LYS A 712 -36.71 -29.67 -5.52
CA LYS A 712 -37.81 -29.85 -6.51
C LYS A 712 -38.65 -28.60 -6.76
N ASP A 713 -38.66 -27.68 -5.79
CA ASP A 713 -39.47 -26.46 -5.78
C ASP A 713 -38.63 -25.18 -5.98
N SER A 714 -37.29 -25.30 -6.19
CA SER A 714 -36.39 -24.16 -6.33
C SER A 714 -35.67 -24.16 -7.69
N GLY A 715 -35.59 -22.97 -8.32
CA GLY A 715 -34.85 -22.78 -9.58
C GLY A 715 -33.31 -22.72 -9.41
N GLU A 716 -32.82 -22.82 -8.17
CA GLU A 716 -31.40 -22.88 -7.79
C GLU A 716 -31.19 -23.72 -6.51
N PRO A 717 -29.98 -24.21 -6.22
CA PRO A 717 -29.68 -24.91 -4.97
C PRO A 717 -29.89 -23.99 -3.77
N MET A 718 -30.42 -24.53 -2.66
CA MET A 718 -30.65 -23.74 -1.45
C MET A 718 -29.33 -23.51 -0.72
N MET A 719 -28.96 -22.24 -0.53
CA MET A 719 -27.73 -21.85 0.16
C MET A 719 -27.85 -20.47 0.80
N ASN A 720 -26.97 -20.20 1.77
CA ASN A 720 -26.59 -18.85 2.16
C ASN A 720 -25.16 -18.59 1.69
N VAL A 721 -24.87 -17.37 1.27
CA VAL A 721 -23.51 -16.94 0.88
C VAL A 721 -23.14 -15.72 1.69
N ILE A 722 -21.92 -15.69 2.22
CA ILE A 722 -21.37 -14.60 3.02
C ILE A 722 -19.94 -14.38 2.54
N SER A 723 -19.59 -13.16 2.15
CA SER A 723 -18.29 -12.83 1.59
C SER A 723 -17.72 -11.56 2.22
N TRP A 724 -16.41 -11.56 2.47
CA TRP A 724 -15.66 -10.43 3.03
C TRP A 724 -14.19 -10.49 2.60
N GLN A 725 -13.49 -9.37 2.73
CA GLN A 725 -12.05 -9.31 2.50
C GLN A 725 -11.29 -9.69 3.76
N GLN A 726 -10.29 -10.57 3.60
CA GLN A 726 -9.34 -10.93 4.63
C GLN A 726 -7.92 -10.78 4.07
N ASP A 727 -7.16 -9.83 4.62
CA ASP A 727 -5.85 -9.46 4.12
C ASP A 727 -5.91 -9.11 2.61
N GLU A 728 -5.13 -9.76 1.76
CA GLU A 728 -5.16 -9.58 0.29
C GLU A 728 -6.12 -10.55 -0.42
N SER A 729 -6.83 -11.42 0.32
CA SER A 729 -7.71 -12.45 -0.23
C SER A 729 -9.20 -12.17 0.03
N HIS A 730 -10.04 -12.61 -0.90
CA HIS A 730 -11.48 -12.64 -0.72
C HIS A 730 -11.88 -13.99 -0.14
N VAL A 731 -12.67 -13.96 0.94
CA VAL A 731 -13.21 -15.17 1.57
C VAL A 731 -14.70 -15.20 1.37
N THR A 732 -15.18 -16.22 0.66
CA THR A 732 -16.61 -16.46 0.47
C THR A 732 -17.03 -17.78 1.11
N VAL A 733 -17.86 -17.72 2.14
CA VAL A 733 -18.46 -18.89 2.79
C VAL A 733 -19.82 -19.19 2.18
N VAL A 734 -19.96 -20.39 1.62
CA VAL A 734 -21.21 -20.98 1.14
C VAL A 734 -21.71 -21.96 2.19
N ILE A 735 -22.92 -21.72 2.70
CA ILE A 735 -23.60 -22.57 3.68
C ILE A 735 -24.73 -23.33 2.94
N PRO A 736 -24.54 -24.63 2.60
CA PRO A 736 -25.58 -25.38 1.92
C PRO A 736 -26.77 -25.63 2.87
N ARG A 737 -27.99 -25.41 2.36
CA ARG A 737 -29.23 -25.48 3.15
C ARG A 737 -30.06 -26.71 2.77
N ALA A 738 -30.73 -27.29 3.76
CA ALA A 738 -31.66 -28.40 3.58
C ALA A 738 -33.13 -27.99 3.77
N LYS A 739 -33.39 -26.92 4.55
CA LYS A 739 -34.75 -26.50 4.93
C LYS A 739 -34.89 -24.99 4.99
N HIS A 740 -36.07 -24.49 4.61
CA HIS A 740 -36.41 -23.07 4.69
C HIS A 740 -36.51 -22.60 6.15
N ARG A 741 -37.48 -23.13 6.88
CA ARG A 741 -37.73 -22.79 8.29
C ARG A 741 -37.64 -24.04 9.17
N PRO A 742 -37.14 -23.93 10.40
CA PRO A 742 -37.11 -25.04 11.35
C PRO A 742 -38.54 -25.40 11.79
N ASP A 743 -38.76 -26.64 12.26
CA ASP A 743 -40.06 -27.15 12.70
C ASP A 743 -40.64 -26.32 13.86
N CYS A 744 -39.77 -25.78 14.71
CA CYS A 744 -40.16 -24.90 15.81
C CYS A 744 -40.82 -23.59 15.33
N TYR A 745 -40.62 -23.16 14.07
CA TYR A 745 -41.28 -21.96 13.56
C TYR A 745 -42.80 -22.14 13.46
N THR A 746 -43.23 -23.31 13.00
CA THR A 746 -44.65 -23.64 12.78
C THR A 746 -45.30 -24.39 13.95
N ALA A 747 -44.53 -24.73 14.98
CA ALA A 747 -45.04 -25.40 16.17
C ALA A 747 -46.03 -24.49 16.95
N GLU A 748 -46.82 -25.10 17.83
CA GLU A 748 -47.78 -24.41 18.69
C GLU A 748 -47.33 -24.40 20.16
N GLY A 749 -47.81 -23.40 20.91
CA GLY A 749 -47.52 -23.26 22.34
C GLY A 749 -46.04 -23.08 22.65
N ASP A 750 -45.56 -23.69 23.74
CA ASP A 750 -44.18 -23.51 24.20
C ASP A 750 -43.14 -24.13 23.25
N ALA A 751 -43.53 -25.03 22.35
CA ALA A 751 -42.61 -25.59 21.36
C ALA A 751 -42.27 -24.59 20.23
N GLN A 752 -43.03 -23.49 20.10
CA GLN A 752 -42.84 -22.51 19.05
C GLN A 752 -41.67 -21.56 19.34
N TYR A 753 -40.79 -21.38 18.37
CA TYR A 753 -39.78 -20.32 18.33
C TYR A 753 -39.87 -19.60 17.00
N LEU A 754 -40.11 -18.28 17.02
CA LEU A 754 -40.22 -17.46 15.80
C LEU A 754 -38.85 -17.11 15.23
N VAL A 755 -38.09 -18.14 14.83
CA VAL A 755 -36.76 -18.03 14.23
C VAL A 755 -36.81 -18.55 12.80
N SER A 756 -36.45 -17.70 11.84
CA SER A 756 -36.43 -18.05 10.41
C SER A 756 -35.03 -17.77 9.86
N PRO A 757 -34.08 -18.72 9.99
CA PRO A 757 -32.66 -18.45 9.73
C PRO A 757 -32.37 -17.98 8.30
N GLY A 758 -31.86 -16.76 8.16
CA GLY A 758 -31.19 -16.25 6.97
C GLY A 758 -29.67 -16.35 7.09
N ALA A 759 -28.92 -15.66 6.22
CA ALA A 759 -27.46 -15.70 6.18
C ALA A 759 -26.85 -15.20 7.50
N ILE A 760 -27.37 -14.12 8.08
CA ILE A 760 -26.90 -13.59 9.38
C ILE A 760 -27.13 -14.60 10.50
N ASP A 761 -28.30 -15.25 10.56
CA ASP A 761 -28.60 -16.27 11.56
C ASP A 761 -27.69 -17.49 11.41
N MET A 762 -27.45 -17.93 10.16
CA MET A 762 -26.54 -19.04 9.86
C MET A 762 -25.08 -18.68 10.14
N ALA A 763 -24.71 -17.40 10.08
CA ALA A 763 -23.43 -16.86 10.51
C ALA A 763 -23.29 -16.76 12.04
N GLY A 764 -24.30 -17.20 12.79
CA GLY A 764 -24.26 -17.35 14.24
C GLY A 764 -24.95 -16.24 15.02
N LEU A 765 -25.50 -15.21 14.37
CA LEU A 765 -26.28 -14.14 15.01
C LEU A 765 -27.79 -14.39 14.82
N ILE A 766 -28.38 -15.14 15.74
CA ILE A 766 -29.77 -15.59 15.68
C ILE A 766 -30.72 -14.47 16.14
N ILE A 767 -31.68 -14.12 15.31
CA ILE A 767 -32.61 -13.01 15.58
C ILE A 767 -33.95 -13.53 16.07
N THR A 768 -34.38 -13.06 17.24
CA THR A 768 -35.66 -13.39 17.87
C THR A 768 -36.56 -12.14 17.95
N PRO A 769 -37.74 -12.13 17.33
CA PRO A 769 -38.65 -10.98 17.38
C PRO A 769 -39.55 -10.99 18.64
N ARG A 770 -39.55 -12.08 19.41
CA ARG A 770 -40.38 -12.27 20.60
C ARG A 770 -39.48 -12.48 21.83
N GLN A 771 -39.68 -11.66 22.88
CA GLN A 771 -38.87 -11.71 24.10
C GLN A 771 -38.85 -13.10 24.73
N THR A 772 -39.98 -13.79 24.78
CA THR A 772 -40.05 -15.15 25.37
C THR A 772 -39.14 -16.14 24.64
N ASP A 773 -38.90 -15.96 23.34
CA ASP A 773 -38.01 -16.84 22.56
C ASP A 773 -36.56 -16.52 22.87
N PHE A 774 -36.22 -15.22 22.97
CA PHE A 774 -34.92 -14.75 23.41
C PHE A 774 -34.56 -15.28 24.79
N ASP A 775 -35.48 -15.20 25.75
CA ASP A 775 -35.23 -15.63 27.13
C ASP A 775 -34.99 -17.14 27.21
N ARG A 776 -35.78 -17.93 26.45
CA ARG A 776 -35.83 -19.40 26.54
C ARG A 776 -34.81 -20.14 25.66
N ILE A 777 -34.22 -19.50 24.65
CA ILE A 777 -33.31 -20.20 23.72
C ILE A 777 -31.92 -20.40 24.34
N ASP A 778 -31.52 -21.65 24.55
CA ASP A 778 -30.18 -22.02 25.01
C ASP A 778 -29.26 -22.40 23.83
N ALA A 779 -27.99 -22.67 24.13
CA ALA A 779 -26.98 -22.99 23.11
C ALA A 779 -27.32 -24.26 22.31
N ASP A 780 -27.84 -25.30 22.97
CA ASP A 780 -28.21 -26.55 22.32
C ASP A 780 -29.40 -26.37 21.37
N ARG A 781 -30.41 -25.61 21.79
CA ARG A 781 -31.58 -25.28 20.96
C ARG A 781 -31.18 -24.41 19.77
N ALA A 782 -30.35 -23.39 19.99
CA ALA A 782 -29.81 -22.54 18.94
C ALA A 782 -29.05 -23.37 17.89
N ALA A 783 -28.14 -24.23 18.33
CA ALA A 783 -27.38 -25.11 17.44
C ALA A 783 -28.26 -26.15 16.74
N ALA A 784 -29.32 -26.65 17.39
CA ALA A 784 -30.29 -27.55 16.79
C ALA A 784 -31.07 -26.87 15.66
N ILE A 785 -31.52 -25.62 15.86
CA ILE A 785 -32.22 -24.82 14.83
C ILE A 785 -31.34 -24.63 13.58
N LEU A 786 -30.06 -24.24 13.76
CA LEU A 786 -29.15 -24.07 12.63
C LEU A 786 -28.86 -25.40 11.92
N ARG A 787 -28.65 -26.49 12.67
CA ARG A 787 -28.45 -27.84 12.11
C ARG A 787 -29.64 -28.37 11.33
N GLU A 788 -30.86 -28.07 11.77
CA GLU A 788 -32.08 -28.45 11.06
C GLU A 788 -32.22 -27.72 9.71
N CYS A 789 -31.70 -26.49 9.64
CA CYS A 789 -31.73 -25.66 8.45
C CYS A 789 -30.57 -25.94 7.46
N GLY A 790 -29.40 -26.33 7.96
CA GLY A 790 -28.23 -26.71 7.17
C GLY A 790 -28.29 -28.16 6.65
N VAL A 791 -27.40 -28.51 5.71
CA VAL A 791 -27.25 -29.91 5.27
C VAL A 791 -26.55 -30.75 6.33
N GLY A 792 -26.96 -32.02 6.48
CA GLY A 792 -26.29 -32.99 7.34
C GLY A 792 -24.97 -33.51 6.74
N ALA A 793 -24.15 -34.16 7.58
CA ALA A 793 -22.82 -34.66 7.20
C ALA A 793 -22.83 -35.60 5.98
N GLU A 794 -23.85 -36.47 5.84
CA GLU A 794 -23.97 -37.38 4.69
C GLU A 794 -24.15 -36.62 3.37
N GLN A 795 -25.06 -35.63 3.36
CA GLN A 795 -25.32 -34.83 2.17
C GLN A 795 -24.14 -33.91 1.86
N PHE A 796 -23.49 -33.35 2.89
CA PHE A 796 -22.27 -32.57 2.72
C PHE A 796 -21.13 -33.40 2.12
N GLY A 797 -20.91 -34.62 2.61
CA GLY A 797 -19.94 -35.55 2.05
C GLY A 797 -20.21 -35.92 0.58
N ARG A 798 -21.47 -35.96 0.15
CA ARG A 798 -21.82 -36.12 -1.27
C ARG A 798 -21.50 -34.88 -2.10
N ILE A 799 -21.66 -33.68 -1.54
CA ILE A 799 -21.31 -32.42 -2.22
C ILE A 799 -19.80 -32.34 -2.39
N THR A 800 -19.01 -32.57 -1.34
CA THR A 800 -17.55 -32.56 -1.41
C THR A 800 -17.02 -33.65 -2.33
N ALA A 801 -17.55 -34.88 -2.25
CA ALA A 801 -17.18 -35.95 -3.18
C ALA A 801 -17.46 -35.61 -4.65
N ARG A 802 -18.53 -34.85 -4.96
CA ARG A 802 -18.79 -34.37 -6.33
C ARG A 802 -17.82 -33.28 -6.75
N LEU A 803 -17.40 -32.41 -5.84
CA LEU A 803 -16.40 -31.37 -6.11
C LEU A 803 -15.05 -31.99 -6.46
N THR A 804 -14.67 -33.06 -5.74
CA THR A 804 -13.47 -33.86 -5.98
C THR A 804 -13.61 -34.74 -7.23
N ALA A 805 -14.73 -35.46 -7.41
CA ALA A 805 -14.96 -36.32 -8.57
C ALA A 805 -15.11 -35.53 -9.88
N ALA A 806 -15.62 -34.30 -9.85
CA ALA A 806 -15.57 -33.40 -11.00
C ALA A 806 -14.14 -32.91 -11.30
N ALA A 807 -13.19 -33.08 -10.37
CA ALA A 807 -11.76 -32.80 -10.60
C ALA A 807 -11.12 -34.04 -11.25
N GLU A 808 -11.49 -35.23 -10.77
CA GLU A 808 -11.03 -36.53 -11.30
C GLU A 808 -11.64 -36.85 -12.68
N ALA A 809 -12.91 -36.51 -12.94
CA ALA A 809 -13.57 -36.70 -14.24
C ALA A 809 -13.18 -35.63 -15.28
N ALA A 810 -12.59 -34.51 -14.85
CA ALA A 810 -11.90 -33.56 -15.71
C ALA A 810 -10.42 -33.94 -15.93
N ALA A 811 -9.97 -35.05 -15.33
CA ALA A 811 -8.60 -35.56 -15.39
C ALA A 811 -8.48 -36.87 -16.21
N GLU A 812 -9.24 -37.00 -17.32
CA GLU A 812 -8.72 -37.64 -18.53
C GLU A 812 -8.25 -36.53 -19.47
N PRO A 813 -7.10 -36.67 -20.16
CA PRO A 813 -6.42 -35.56 -20.80
C PRO A 813 -7.17 -35.15 -22.08
N GLU A 814 -8.19 -34.30 -21.93
CA GLU A 814 -8.35 -33.22 -22.90
C GLU A 814 -7.07 -32.39 -22.82
N ALA A 815 -6.42 -32.22 -23.98
CA ALA A 815 -5.18 -31.46 -24.14
C ALA A 815 -5.16 -30.26 -23.19
N THR A 816 -4.31 -30.34 -22.16
CA THR A 816 -4.13 -29.24 -21.21
C THR A 816 -3.74 -28.02 -22.03
N ALA A 817 -4.26 -26.84 -21.70
CA ALA A 817 -3.78 -25.62 -22.34
C ALA A 817 -2.24 -25.58 -22.26
N GLU A 818 -1.60 -25.11 -23.32
CA GLU A 818 -0.14 -24.96 -23.38
C GLU A 818 0.36 -24.23 -22.11
N PRO A 819 1.30 -24.79 -21.34
CA PRO A 819 1.80 -24.16 -20.13
C PRO A 819 2.48 -22.82 -20.41
N MET A 820 2.41 -21.89 -19.45
CA MET A 820 3.14 -20.62 -19.47
C MET A 820 4.43 -20.77 -18.66
N VAL A 821 5.57 -20.37 -19.23
CA VAL A 821 6.88 -20.35 -18.56
C VAL A 821 7.24 -18.92 -18.14
N SER A 822 7.78 -18.77 -16.93
CA SER A 822 8.38 -17.53 -16.41
C SER A 822 9.90 -17.57 -16.56
N VAL A 823 10.46 -16.68 -17.37
CA VAL A 823 11.90 -16.63 -17.69
C VAL A 823 12.58 -15.38 -17.10
N GLY A 824 13.49 -15.54 -16.13
CA GLY A 824 14.30 -14.44 -15.59
C GLY A 824 15.36 -13.95 -16.59
N ILE A 825 15.29 -12.68 -17.01
CA ILE A 825 16.13 -12.12 -18.08
C ILE A 825 17.34 -11.36 -17.52
N VAL A 826 17.11 -10.34 -16.69
CA VAL A 826 18.16 -9.46 -16.17
C VAL A 826 17.78 -8.93 -14.80
N SER A 827 18.76 -8.83 -13.90
CA SER A 827 18.59 -8.23 -12.57
C SER A 827 19.50 -7.01 -12.40
N ALA A 828 18.92 -5.82 -12.23
CA ALA A 828 19.64 -4.57 -12.11
C ALA A 828 18.95 -3.61 -11.13
N LYS A 829 19.70 -2.63 -10.59
CA LYS A 829 19.10 -1.55 -9.79
C LYS A 829 18.18 -0.65 -10.61
N ARG A 830 18.38 -0.59 -11.92
CA ARG A 830 17.60 0.20 -12.85
C ARG A 830 17.43 -0.58 -14.14
N ILE A 831 16.21 -0.66 -14.66
CA ILE A 831 15.88 -1.38 -15.90
C ILE A 831 15.13 -0.43 -16.83
N CYS A 832 15.66 -0.27 -18.04
CA CYS A 832 15.05 0.48 -19.13
C CYS A 832 14.48 -0.47 -20.17
N PHE A 833 13.24 -0.25 -20.59
CA PHE A 833 12.61 -1.06 -21.63
C PHE A 833 11.68 -0.25 -22.54
N ASP A 834 11.49 -0.73 -23.77
CA ASP A 834 10.62 -0.10 -24.77
C ASP A 834 9.49 -1.04 -25.17
N LEU A 835 8.25 -0.56 -25.14
CA LEU A 835 7.04 -1.30 -25.54
C LEU A 835 6.65 -0.89 -26.98
N ASN A 836 6.66 -1.82 -27.94
CA ASN A 836 6.38 -1.51 -29.35
C ASN A 836 4.89 -1.27 -29.67
N ARG A 837 4.01 -1.70 -28.75
CA ARG A 837 2.54 -1.78 -28.84
C ARG A 837 1.97 -1.60 -27.42
N PRO A 838 0.65 -1.39 -27.24
CA PRO A 838 0.09 -1.14 -25.91
C PRO A 838 0.16 -2.39 -25.01
N TYR A 839 0.62 -2.17 -23.78
CA TYR A 839 0.58 -3.12 -22.67
C TYR A 839 -0.32 -2.57 -21.56
N MET A 840 -1.06 -3.44 -20.87
CA MET A 840 -1.82 -3.09 -19.67
C MET A 840 -0.95 -3.30 -18.43
N ALA A 841 -0.78 -2.26 -17.62
CA ALA A 841 -0.12 -2.31 -16.32
C ALA A 841 -0.89 -1.45 -15.31
N LYS A 842 -1.24 -2.02 -14.15
CA LYS A 842 -2.01 -1.35 -13.08
C LYS A 842 -3.28 -0.63 -13.59
N GLY A 843 -4.00 -1.26 -14.53
CA GLY A 843 -5.24 -0.75 -15.10
C GLY A 843 -5.08 0.36 -16.15
N GLN A 844 -3.85 0.68 -16.57
CA GLN A 844 -3.56 1.66 -17.62
C GLN A 844 -2.90 1.01 -18.83
N GLN A 845 -3.24 1.49 -20.03
CA GLN A 845 -2.53 1.12 -21.26
C GLN A 845 -1.30 2.01 -21.44
N ILE A 846 -0.13 1.38 -21.61
CA ILE A 846 1.18 2.01 -21.68
C ILE A 846 1.89 1.57 -22.96
N GLU A 847 2.55 2.51 -23.63
CA GLU A 847 3.34 2.31 -24.84
C GLU A 847 4.68 3.06 -24.76
N GLY A 848 5.65 2.69 -25.60
CA GLY A 848 6.92 3.39 -25.72
C GLY A 848 7.88 3.12 -24.56
N ARG A 849 8.83 4.04 -24.38
CA ARG A 849 9.95 3.88 -23.46
C ARG A 849 9.53 4.01 -22.00
N GLN A 850 9.96 3.06 -21.17
CA GLN A 850 9.74 2.97 -19.74
C GLN A 850 11.07 2.79 -18.99
N GLU A 851 11.10 3.23 -17.74
CA GLU A 851 12.25 3.10 -16.84
C GLU A 851 11.77 2.80 -15.42
N VAL A 852 12.39 1.81 -14.78
CA VAL A 852 12.13 1.45 -13.38
C VAL A 852 13.43 1.46 -12.58
N GLU A 853 13.36 1.77 -11.29
CA GLU A 853 14.52 1.82 -10.40
C GLU A 853 14.20 1.24 -9.01
N PHE A 854 15.16 0.52 -8.42
CA PHE A 854 15.06 0.02 -7.06
C PHE A 854 15.24 1.17 -6.07
N ALA A 855 14.21 1.44 -5.26
CA ALA A 855 14.23 2.46 -4.22
C ALA A 855 13.46 1.96 -2.99
N GLU A 856 13.93 2.26 -1.78
CA GLU A 856 13.19 1.99 -0.53
C GLU A 856 12.65 0.54 -0.35
N GLY A 857 13.33 -0.46 -0.92
CA GLY A 857 12.91 -1.88 -0.85
C GLY A 857 11.86 -2.29 -1.88
N GLY A 858 11.51 -1.41 -2.83
CA GLY A 858 10.52 -1.63 -3.88
C GLY A 858 10.99 -1.22 -5.27
N ILE A 859 10.10 -1.38 -6.25
CA ILE A 859 10.25 -0.93 -7.65
C ILE A 859 9.62 0.44 -7.78
N SER A 860 10.43 1.48 -7.96
CA SER A 860 9.99 2.82 -8.33
C SER A 860 9.70 2.89 -9.83
N TRP A 861 8.46 3.22 -10.18
CA TRP A 861 8.02 3.44 -11.56
C TRP A 861 7.03 4.60 -11.59
N ASN A 862 7.29 5.61 -12.42
CA ASN A 862 6.46 6.82 -12.53
C ASN A 862 6.19 7.54 -11.20
N GLY A 863 7.14 7.49 -10.25
CA GLY A 863 7.05 8.15 -8.94
C GLY A 863 6.33 7.38 -7.85
N ASN A 864 5.84 6.16 -8.14
CA ASN A 864 5.19 5.27 -7.18
C ASN A 864 6.08 4.07 -6.89
N LEU A 865 5.98 3.55 -5.66
CA LEU A 865 6.70 2.37 -5.22
C LEU A 865 5.82 1.12 -5.28
N TYR A 866 6.31 0.06 -5.89
CA TYR A 866 5.59 -1.20 -6.07
C TYR A 866 6.41 -2.38 -5.56
N SER A 867 5.78 -3.39 -4.94
CA SER A 867 6.43 -4.68 -4.66
C SER A 867 6.65 -5.50 -5.93
N GLN A 868 5.72 -5.40 -6.89
CA GLN A 868 5.75 -6.05 -8.20
C GLN A 868 5.00 -5.22 -9.25
N LEU A 869 5.53 -5.22 -10.48
CA LEU A 869 4.89 -4.63 -11.67
C LEU A 869 4.76 -5.68 -12.77
N THR A 870 3.61 -5.74 -13.42
CA THR A 870 3.37 -6.65 -14.55
C THR A 870 2.75 -5.88 -15.70
N PHE A 871 3.30 -6.07 -16.90
CA PHE A 871 2.90 -5.47 -18.16
C PHE A 871 2.36 -6.58 -19.07
N HIS A 872 1.05 -6.56 -19.33
CA HIS A 872 0.38 -7.56 -20.18
C HIS A 872 0.14 -7.03 -21.60
N PRO A 873 0.63 -7.72 -22.66
CA PRO A 873 0.43 -7.28 -24.04
C PRO A 873 -1.06 -7.23 -24.40
N GLN A 874 -1.48 -6.21 -25.15
CA GLN A 874 -2.88 -6.09 -25.63
C GLN A 874 -3.08 -6.62 -27.07
N HIS A 875 -1.99 -6.98 -27.75
CA HIS A 875 -1.97 -7.50 -29.11
C HIS A 875 -0.98 -8.66 -29.27
N GLU A 876 -1.22 -9.57 -30.22
CA GLU A 876 -0.32 -10.71 -30.50
C GLU A 876 1.03 -10.31 -31.11
N ASP A 877 1.11 -9.16 -31.79
CA ASP A 877 2.37 -8.61 -32.36
C ASP A 877 3.12 -7.70 -31.36
N ALA A 878 2.66 -7.63 -30.11
CA ALA A 878 3.29 -6.85 -29.07
C ALA A 878 4.58 -7.51 -28.56
N SER A 879 5.62 -6.71 -28.41
CA SER A 879 6.93 -7.08 -27.90
C SER A 879 7.52 -5.95 -27.06
N PHE A 880 8.45 -6.31 -26.18
CA PHE A 880 9.18 -5.36 -25.35
C PHE A 880 10.69 -5.55 -25.55
N ALA A 881 11.43 -4.45 -25.63
CA ALA A 881 12.88 -4.45 -25.75
C ALA A 881 13.51 -4.08 -24.42
N LEU A 882 14.34 -4.95 -23.84
CA LEU A 882 15.12 -4.66 -22.63
C LEU A 882 16.50 -4.15 -23.04
N SER A 883 16.91 -3.00 -22.47
CA SER A 883 18.26 -2.47 -22.61
C SER A 883 19.24 -3.19 -21.69
N ASP A 884 20.52 -3.21 -22.06
CA ASP A 884 21.63 -3.69 -21.23
C ASP A 884 21.52 -5.14 -20.71
N VAL A 885 20.93 -6.05 -21.50
CA VAL A 885 20.87 -7.48 -21.15
C VAL A 885 22.26 -8.08 -21.29
N THR A 886 22.82 -8.56 -20.18
CA THR A 886 24.13 -9.23 -20.16
C THR A 886 24.02 -10.63 -20.76
N ILE A 887 24.90 -10.96 -21.72
CA ILE A 887 25.01 -12.30 -22.32
C ILE A 887 26.38 -12.86 -22.00
N GLY A 888 26.42 -14.14 -21.59
CA GLY A 888 27.66 -14.83 -21.25
C GLY A 888 28.16 -14.43 -19.88
N VAL A 889 27.25 -14.35 -18.90
CA VAL A 889 27.58 -13.93 -17.53
C VAL A 889 28.63 -14.86 -16.95
N ASN A 890 29.77 -14.32 -16.52
CA ASN A 890 30.95 -15.05 -16.06
C ASN A 890 31.72 -15.86 -17.13
N PHE A 891 31.50 -15.60 -18.43
CA PHE A 891 32.32 -16.14 -19.52
C PHE A 891 33.24 -15.06 -20.11
N HIS A 892 34.31 -15.48 -20.79
CA HIS A 892 35.35 -14.58 -21.33
C HIS A 892 34.88 -13.67 -22.48
N TRP A 893 33.62 -13.78 -22.91
CA TRP A 893 33.00 -13.03 -23.99
C TRP A 893 31.77 -12.22 -23.55
N GLU A 894 31.61 -12.03 -22.22
CA GLU A 894 30.52 -11.26 -21.60
C GLU A 894 30.33 -9.89 -22.27
N ARG A 895 29.10 -9.60 -22.69
CA ARG A 895 28.72 -8.31 -23.32
C ARG A 895 27.28 -7.96 -23.00
N THR A 896 26.92 -6.68 -23.10
CA THR A 896 25.54 -6.20 -22.99
C THR A 896 24.96 -5.89 -24.36
N GLU A 897 23.75 -6.36 -24.65
CA GLU A 897 23.01 -5.99 -25.86
C GLU A 897 21.52 -5.78 -25.58
N THR A 898 20.84 -5.03 -26.44
CA THR A 898 19.38 -4.86 -26.38
C THR A 898 18.72 -6.10 -26.94
N GLN A 899 17.84 -6.74 -26.15
CA GLN A 899 17.10 -7.91 -26.58
C GLN A 899 15.59 -7.63 -26.59
N VAL A 900 14.91 -8.18 -27.60
CA VAL A 900 13.47 -8.03 -27.82
C VAL A 900 12.77 -9.34 -27.46
N PHE A 901 11.72 -9.25 -26.66
CA PHE A 901 10.95 -10.38 -26.15
C PHE A 901 9.47 -10.21 -26.48
N ALA A 902 8.76 -11.32 -26.64
CA ALA A 902 7.32 -11.34 -26.77
C ALA A 902 6.67 -11.83 -25.47
N GLY A 903 5.38 -11.54 -25.27
CA GLY A 903 4.65 -11.96 -24.08
C GLY A 903 4.65 -10.92 -22.97
N THR A 904 4.36 -11.35 -21.74
CA THR A 904 4.19 -10.48 -20.57
C THR A 904 5.56 -10.16 -19.95
N LEU A 905 5.77 -8.91 -19.52
CA LEU A 905 6.93 -8.48 -18.74
C LEU A 905 6.51 -8.29 -17.28
N ARG A 906 7.09 -9.08 -16.37
CA ARG A 906 6.92 -8.95 -14.93
C ARG A 906 8.23 -8.48 -14.30
N LEU A 907 8.16 -7.53 -13.37
CA LEU A 907 9.27 -6.96 -12.63
C LEU A 907 9.02 -7.23 -11.15
N VAL A 908 9.98 -7.84 -10.47
CA VAL A 908 9.92 -8.15 -9.04
C VAL A 908 11.19 -7.72 -8.33
N VAL A 909 11.10 -7.43 -7.04
CA VAL A 909 12.27 -7.17 -6.21
C VAL A 909 12.88 -8.50 -5.77
N GLU A 910 14.18 -8.65 -5.98
CA GLU A 910 14.98 -9.74 -5.44
C GLU A 910 16.25 -9.15 -4.82
N GLU A 911 16.40 -9.31 -3.51
CA GLU A 911 17.42 -8.62 -2.69
C GLU A 911 17.35 -7.08 -2.85
N ASP A 912 18.43 -6.46 -3.36
CA ASP A 912 18.58 -5.01 -3.59
C ASP A 912 18.52 -4.64 -5.09
N LYS A 913 17.87 -5.47 -5.91
CA LYS A 913 17.76 -5.31 -7.37
C LYS A 913 16.35 -5.62 -7.87
N ILE A 914 16.02 -5.11 -9.06
CA ILE A 914 14.81 -5.48 -9.80
C ILE A 914 15.19 -6.61 -10.74
N CYS A 915 14.43 -7.71 -10.73
CA CYS A 915 14.52 -8.79 -11.70
C CYS A 915 13.43 -8.62 -12.76
N ALA A 916 13.80 -8.58 -14.04
CA ALA A 916 12.88 -8.64 -15.16
C ALA A 916 12.63 -10.08 -15.59
N ILE A 917 11.35 -10.47 -15.59
CA ILE A 917 10.85 -11.82 -15.88
C ILE A 917 9.94 -11.74 -17.10
N ASN A 918 10.18 -12.58 -18.10
CA ASN A 918 9.33 -12.71 -19.28
C ASN A 918 8.41 -13.93 -19.14
N GLU A 919 7.10 -13.73 -19.24
CA GLU A 919 6.11 -14.80 -19.21
C GLU A 919 5.53 -15.04 -20.61
N LEU A 920 5.66 -16.27 -21.11
CA LEU A 920 5.24 -16.66 -22.46
C LEU A 920 4.88 -18.16 -22.55
N PRO A 921 4.13 -18.58 -23.58
CA PRO A 921 3.83 -19.99 -23.80
C PRO A 921 5.09 -20.84 -24.06
N VAL A 922 5.13 -22.08 -23.57
CA VAL A 922 6.29 -22.98 -23.65
C VAL A 922 6.79 -23.20 -25.09
N GLU A 923 5.91 -23.38 -26.07
CA GLU A 923 6.31 -23.61 -27.46
C GLU A 923 7.01 -22.37 -28.05
N ARG A 924 6.56 -21.17 -27.69
CA ARG A 924 7.21 -19.90 -28.09
C ARG A 924 8.58 -19.73 -27.45
N TYR A 925 8.73 -20.15 -26.20
CA TYR A 925 10.03 -20.20 -25.54
C TYR A 925 11.00 -21.17 -26.26
N LEU A 926 10.53 -22.38 -26.59
CA LEU A 926 11.33 -23.41 -27.26
C LEU A 926 11.79 -23.01 -28.66
N GLU A 927 10.98 -22.26 -29.42
CA GLU A 927 11.37 -21.68 -30.72
C GLU A 927 12.69 -20.86 -30.61
N SER A 928 12.81 -20.05 -29.56
CA SER A 928 14.00 -19.24 -29.28
C SER A 928 15.16 -20.07 -28.75
N VAL A 929 14.90 -20.99 -27.80
CA VAL A 929 15.93 -21.87 -27.22
C VAL A 929 16.60 -22.72 -28.28
N ILE A 930 15.84 -23.42 -29.11
CA ILE A 930 16.40 -24.32 -30.12
C ILE A 930 17.21 -23.53 -31.15
N SER A 931 16.74 -22.34 -31.54
CA SER A 931 17.47 -21.47 -32.48
C SER A 931 18.75 -20.87 -31.88
N SER A 932 18.87 -20.84 -30.55
CA SER A 932 20.03 -20.29 -29.84
C SER A 932 21.04 -21.37 -29.45
N GLU A 933 20.57 -22.59 -29.17
CA GLU A 933 21.38 -23.76 -28.84
C GLU A 933 21.94 -24.44 -30.09
N MET A 934 21.15 -24.55 -31.16
CA MET A 934 21.49 -25.32 -32.37
C MET A 934 21.57 -24.44 -33.62
N SER A 935 22.37 -24.88 -34.59
CA SER A 935 22.49 -24.18 -35.87
C SER A 935 21.20 -24.31 -36.71
N ALA A 936 20.84 -23.26 -37.44
CA ALA A 936 19.72 -23.26 -38.38
C ALA A 936 19.87 -24.29 -39.53
N THR A 937 21.10 -24.77 -39.78
CA THR A 937 21.37 -25.79 -40.81
C THR A 937 21.12 -27.23 -40.35
N SER A 938 20.89 -27.44 -39.04
CA SER A 938 20.73 -28.76 -38.42
C SER A 938 19.67 -29.63 -39.09
N ASN A 939 19.88 -30.95 -38.98
CA ASN A 939 18.93 -31.96 -39.39
C ASN A 939 17.63 -31.86 -38.59
N ILE A 940 16.48 -32.06 -39.25
CA ILE A 940 15.17 -31.91 -38.61
C ILE A 940 14.94 -32.93 -37.49
N GLU A 941 15.48 -34.14 -37.60
CA GLU A 941 15.34 -35.17 -36.57
C GLU A 941 16.16 -34.82 -35.31
N LEU A 942 17.33 -34.19 -35.48
CA LEU A 942 18.10 -33.62 -34.37
C LEU A 942 17.34 -32.49 -33.67
N LEU A 943 16.75 -31.57 -34.44
CA LEU A 943 15.97 -30.45 -33.89
C LEU A 943 14.70 -30.94 -33.15
N LYS A 944 14.03 -31.99 -33.65
CA LYS A 944 12.89 -32.62 -32.97
C LYS A 944 13.32 -33.27 -31.66
N ALA A 945 14.44 -34.00 -31.66
CA ALA A 945 14.99 -34.60 -30.44
C ALA A 945 15.31 -33.50 -29.41
N HIS A 946 15.93 -32.40 -29.86
CA HIS A 946 16.24 -31.25 -29.01
C HIS A 946 14.98 -30.56 -28.47
N ALA A 947 13.91 -30.43 -29.26
CA ALA A 947 12.65 -29.86 -28.81
C ALA A 947 12.02 -30.67 -27.67
N VAL A 948 11.99 -32.00 -27.81
CA VAL A 948 11.41 -32.89 -26.79
C VAL A 948 12.23 -32.86 -25.50
N ILE A 949 13.58 -32.92 -25.56
CA ILE A 949 14.39 -32.86 -24.33
C ILE A 949 14.30 -31.49 -23.67
N SER A 950 14.31 -30.40 -24.45
CA SER A 950 14.23 -29.05 -23.90
C SER A 950 12.89 -28.82 -23.21
N ARG A 951 11.78 -29.31 -23.79
CA ARG A 951 10.44 -29.27 -23.19
C ARG A 951 10.35 -30.13 -21.94
N SER A 952 10.85 -31.36 -22.00
CA SER A 952 10.82 -32.30 -20.86
C SER A 952 11.57 -31.74 -19.68
N TRP A 953 12.78 -31.23 -19.93
CA TRP A 953 13.60 -30.59 -18.92
C TRP A 953 12.90 -29.36 -18.33
N LEU A 954 12.36 -28.47 -19.17
CA LEU A 954 11.69 -27.25 -18.73
C LEU A 954 10.50 -27.57 -17.82
N LEU A 955 9.62 -28.48 -18.27
CA LEU A 955 8.43 -28.85 -17.51
C LEU A 955 8.78 -29.62 -16.23
N ALA A 956 9.85 -30.41 -16.23
CA ALA A 956 10.37 -31.03 -15.01
C ALA A 956 10.86 -29.96 -14.00
N GLN A 957 11.51 -28.88 -14.46
CA GLN A 957 11.91 -27.77 -13.58
C GLN A 957 10.70 -27.01 -13.03
N MET A 958 9.73 -26.68 -13.89
CA MET A 958 8.49 -26.01 -13.47
C MET A 958 7.74 -26.86 -12.42
N HIS A 959 7.65 -28.16 -12.63
CA HIS A 959 7.01 -29.07 -11.69
C HIS A 959 7.78 -29.18 -10.35
N LYS A 960 9.12 -29.25 -10.39
CA LYS A 960 9.96 -29.28 -9.17
C LYS A 960 9.76 -28.00 -8.33
N ARG A 961 9.67 -26.82 -8.97
CA ARG A 961 9.43 -25.54 -8.30
C ARG A 961 8.04 -25.48 -7.65
N GLN A 962 6.99 -25.86 -8.37
CA GLN A 962 5.62 -25.89 -7.83
C GLN A 962 5.48 -26.77 -6.58
N GLN A 963 6.21 -27.89 -6.50
CA GLN A 963 6.22 -28.75 -5.32
C GLN A 963 6.96 -28.16 -4.11
N MET A 964 7.82 -27.15 -4.30
CA MET A 964 8.59 -26.50 -3.23
C MET A 964 7.83 -25.34 -2.57
N ASP A 965 6.97 -24.62 -3.29
CA ASP A 965 6.20 -23.46 -2.77
C ASP A 965 5.18 -23.84 -1.66
N GLY A 966 4.89 -25.14 -1.47
CA GLY A 966 4.03 -25.67 -0.39
C GLY A 966 4.76 -26.12 0.90
N LYS A 967 6.09 -26.04 0.98
CA LYS A 967 6.88 -26.47 2.16
C LYS A 967 7.77 -25.33 2.68
N SER A 968 7.23 -24.49 3.56
CA SER A 968 8.05 -23.55 4.32
C SER A 968 9.01 -24.30 5.24
N GLY A 969 10.31 -24.25 4.94
CA GLY A 969 11.38 -24.50 5.91
C GLY A 969 12.12 -25.83 5.80
N SER A 970 13.08 -25.92 4.89
CA SER A 970 14.41 -26.45 5.20
C SER A 970 15.41 -25.97 4.14
N GLY A 971 16.39 -25.15 4.54
CA GLY A 971 17.47 -24.74 3.65
C GLY A 971 18.28 -25.95 3.20
N PHE A 972 18.19 -26.29 1.92
CA PHE A 972 19.16 -27.15 1.24
C PHE A 972 20.26 -26.24 0.68
N PHE A 973 21.38 -26.12 1.39
CA PHE A 973 22.56 -25.51 0.79
C PHE A 973 23.14 -26.50 -0.23
N SER A 974 23.17 -26.12 -1.51
CA SER A 974 23.74 -26.90 -2.64
C SER A 974 25.28 -27.06 -2.59
N PHE A 975 25.89 -26.80 -1.42
CA PHE A 975 27.31 -26.98 -1.20
C PHE A 975 27.63 -27.44 0.23
N THR A 976 28.60 -28.34 0.34
CA THR A 976 29.29 -28.66 1.59
C THR A 976 30.68 -28.03 1.53
N LYS A 977 30.94 -27.05 2.40
CA LYS A 977 32.28 -26.44 2.55
C LYS A 977 32.80 -26.70 3.95
N THR A 978 33.93 -27.41 4.03
CA THR A 978 34.74 -27.58 5.24
C THR A 978 36.08 -26.88 5.05
N ASP A 979 36.92 -26.84 6.09
CA ASP A 979 38.26 -26.23 5.99
C ASP A 979 39.17 -26.91 4.95
N ASP A 980 38.88 -28.17 4.59
CA ASP A 980 39.69 -28.99 3.70
C ASP A 980 38.97 -29.45 2.41
N GLU A 981 37.68 -29.15 2.26
CA GLU A 981 36.86 -29.64 1.13
C GLU A 981 35.77 -28.66 0.71
N LEU A 982 35.61 -28.47 -0.60
CA LEU A 982 34.46 -27.83 -1.23
C LEU A 982 33.77 -28.82 -2.18
N THR A 983 32.59 -29.29 -1.83
CA THR A 983 31.72 -30.02 -2.75
C THR A 983 30.51 -29.14 -3.04
N ARG A 984 30.38 -28.66 -4.29
CA ARG A 984 29.27 -27.82 -4.71
C ARG A 984 28.71 -28.33 -6.03
N TRP A 985 27.42 -28.60 -6.06
CA TRP A 985 26.69 -28.84 -7.31
C TRP A 985 25.73 -27.69 -7.54
N TYR A 986 25.39 -27.47 -8.80
CA TYR A 986 24.46 -26.43 -9.21
C TYR A 986 23.20 -27.13 -9.70
N ASP A 987 22.23 -27.34 -8.81
CA ASP A 987 20.85 -27.62 -9.19
C ASP A 987 19.96 -26.45 -8.75
N ARG A 988 18.83 -26.25 -9.44
CA ARG A 988 18.12 -24.96 -9.48
C ARG A 988 17.16 -24.74 -8.33
N GLU A 989 17.70 -24.72 -7.13
CA GLU A 989 17.04 -24.08 -5.99
C GLU A 989 17.38 -22.57 -5.91
N ASP A 990 18.23 -22.07 -6.84
CA ASP A 990 18.66 -20.67 -6.94
C ASP A 990 17.61 -19.71 -7.55
N HIS A 991 16.45 -20.21 -8.01
CA HIS A 991 15.41 -19.38 -8.65
C HIS A 991 14.08 -19.55 -7.90
N THR A 992 13.83 -18.66 -6.95
CA THR A 992 12.59 -18.68 -6.15
C THR A 992 11.44 -17.97 -6.87
N ILE A 993 11.75 -16.98 -7.72
CA ILE A 993 10.79 -16.03 -8.28
C ILE A 993 10.41 -16.26 -9.77
N PHE A 994 11.12 -17.15 -10.49
CA PHE A 994 10.86 -17.54 -11.88
C PHE A 994 11.26 -19.00 -12.15
N ASP A 995 10.80 -19.59 -13.26
CA ASP A 995 10.99 -21.03 -13.55
C ASP A 995 12.40 -21.33 -14.07
N VAL A 996 12.90 -20.49 -14.97
CA VAL A 996 14.24 -20.60 -15.58
C VAL A 996 14.80 -19.21 -15.86
N CYS A 997 16.12 -18.99 -15.85
CA CYS A 997 16.75 -17.77 -16.39
C CYS A 997 17.07 -17.87 -17.90
N ALA A 998 17.42 -16.75 -18.53
CA ALA A 998 17.68 -16.67 -19.97
C ALA A 998 19.12 -17.04 -20.39
N ASP A 999 19.99 -17.31 -19.42
CA ASP A 999 21.44 -17.53 -19.63
C ASP A 999 21.80 -19.01 -19.81
N ASP A 1000 23.06 -19.28 -20.18
CA ASP A 1000 23.65 -20.63 -20.35
C ASP A 1000 23.58 -21.49 -19.07
N HIS A 1001 23.24 -20.89 -17.93
CA HIS A 1001 22.88 -21.60 -16.70
C HIS A 1001 21.68 -22.55 -16.92
N CYS A 1002 20.70 -22.16 -17.75
CA CYS A 1002 19.45 -22.88 -18.02
C CYS A 1002 19.44 -23.57 -19.37
N GLN A 1003 19.07 -22.77 -20.35
CA GLN A 1003 18.80 -23.01 -21.74
C GLN A 1003 18.86 -21.60 -22.31
N ARG A 1004 19.68 -21.43 -23.34
CA ARG A 1004 19.96 -20.11 -23.88
C ARG A 1004 18.70 -19.52 -24.53
N TYR A 1005 18.07 -18.53 -23.89
CA TYR A 1005 16.86 -17.88 -24.38
C TYR A 1005 17.16 -16.42 -24.74
N GLN A 1006 16.98 -16.05 -26.01
CA GLN A 1006 17.36 -14.71 -26.52
C GLN A 1006 16.17 -13.90 -27.07
N GLY A 1007 14.95 -14.30 -26.70
CA GLY A 1007 13.72 -13.71 -27.21
C GLY A 1007 13.57 -13.87 -28.73
N ILE A 1008 13.02 -12.84 -29.37
CA ILE A 1008 12.83 -12.73 -30.83
C ILE A 1008 13.91 -11.86 -31.51
N THR A 1009 14.96 -11.47 -30.76
CA THR A 1009 16.08 -10.65 -31.23
C THR A 1009 16.84 -11.30 -32.39
N ARG A 1010 16.98 -12.63 -32.34
CA ARG A 1010 17.55 -13.43 -33.42
C ARG A 1010 16.41 -14.10 -34.18
N GLU A 1011 16.51 -14.09 -35.50
CA GLU A 1011 15.50 -14.69 -36.37
C GLU A 1011 15.38 -16.20 -36.07
N THR A 1012 14.21 -16.60 -35.55
CA THR A 1012 13.88 -18.00 -35.35
C THR A 1012 13.94 -18.73 -36.69
N SER A 1013 14.75 -19.77 -36.79
CA SER A 1013 14.81 -20.54 -38.03
C SER A 1013 13.48 -21.24 -38.31
N ASP A 1014 13.02 -21.21 -39.57
CA ASP A 1014 11.77 -21.90 -39.94
C ASP A 1014 11.83 -23.40 -39.65
N LYS A 1015 13.02 -24.02 -39.72
CA LYS A 1015 13.23 -25.41 -39.34
C LYS A 1015 13.03 -25.66 -37.84
N ALA A 1016 13.49 -24.76 -36.97
CA ALA A 1016 13.25 -24.87 -35.53
C ALA A 1016 11.75 -24.77 -35.22
N ARG A 1017 11.05 -23.80 -35.82
CA ARG A 1017 9.58 -23.68 -35.70
C ARG A 1017 8.86 -24.95 -36.16
N GLN A 1018 9.27 -25.53 -37.28
CA GLN A 1018 8.72 -26.80 -37.77
C GLN A 1018 8.99 -27.97 -36.80
N ALA A 1019 10.19 -28.06 -36.22
CA ALA A 1019 10.53 -29.11 -35.27
C ALA A 1019 9.73 -29.01 -33.96
N VAL A 1020 9.60 -27.79 -33.42
CA VAL A 1020 8.78 -27.49 -32.23
C VAL A 1020 7.32 -27.87 -32.51
N ALA A 1021 6.74 -27.37 -33.60
CA ALA A 1021 5.36 -27.68 -33.97
C ALA A 1021 5.12 -29.18 -34.22
N ALA A 1022 6.06 -29.88 -34.87
CA ALA A 1022 5.96 -31.31 -35.14
C ALA A 1022 6.04 -32.18 -33.87
N THR A 1023 6.60 -31.64 -32.78
CA THR A 1023 6.75 -32.30 -31.49
C THR A 1023 5.94 -31.60 -30.39
N GLY A 1024 4.97 -30.77 -30.76
CA GLY A 1024 4.19 -29.95 -29.81
C GLY A 1024 3.58 -30.81 -28.71
N GLY A 1025 3.86 -30.43 -27.46
CA GLY A 1025 3.42 -31.14 -26.27
C GLY A 1025 4.05 -32.52 -26.03
N GLN A 1026 5.05 -32.94 -26.81
CA GLN A 1026 5.77 -34.20 -26.57
C GLN A 1026 6.90 -34.03 -25.54
N ILE A 1027 6.92 -34.92 -24.55
CA ILE A 1027 7.90 -34.99 -23.46
C ILE A 1027 8.40 -36.42 -23.26
N LEU A 1028 9.53 -36.57 -22.58
CA LEU A 1028 10.05 -37.82 -22.05
C LEU A 1028 9.46 -38.06 -20.66
N GLN A 1029 8.90 -39.25 -20.46
CA GLN A 1029 8.32 -39.70 -19.19
C GLN A 1029 8.95 -41.02 -18.77
N HIS A 1030 9.15 -41.21 -17.46
CA HIS A 1030 9.58 -42.49 -16.88
C HIS A 1030 8.77 -42.73 -15.60
N ASP A 1031 8.15 -43.91 -15.46
CA ASP A 1031 7.30 -44.28 -14.32
C ASP A 1031 6.22 -43.24 -13.95
N GLY A 1032 5.67 -42.54 -14.96
CA GLY A 1032 4.65 -41.52 -14.73
C GLY A 1032 5.19 -40.13 -14.36
N GLU A 1033 6.51 -39.94 -14.28
CA GLU A 1033 7.16 -38.64 -14.00
C GLU A 1033 7.87 -38.06 -15.23
N ILE A 1034 7.82 -36.75 -15.41
CA ILE A 1034 8.52 -36.06 -16.51
C ILE A 1034 10.03 -36.18 -16.28
N CYS A 1035 10.76 -36.64 -17.30
CA CYS A 1035 12.19 -36.81 -17.22
C CYS A 1035 12.94 -35.47 -17.17
N ASP A 1036 13.81 -35.30 -16.19
CA ASP A 1036 14.88 -34.29 -16.18
C ASP A 1036 15.90 -34.56 -17.32
N ALA A 1037 15.58 -34.11 -18.53
CA ALA A 1037 16.28 -34.47 -19.76
C ALA A 1037 17.55 -33.60 -20.00
N ARG A 1038 18.64 -33.90 -19.29
CA ARG A 1038 19.95 -33.22 -19.42
C ARG A 1038 20.67 -33.59 -20.72
N PHE A 1039 21.45 -32.67 -21.28
CA PHE A 1039 22.23 -32.90 -22.51
C PHE A 1039 23.57 -32.17 -22.49
N SER A 1040 24.55 -32.63 -23.26
CA SER A 1040 25.88 -32.00 -23.36
C SER A 1040 26.47 -32.09 -24.77
N LYS A 1041 27.46 -31.24 -25.09
CA LYS A 1041 28.08 -31.16 -26.43
C LYS A 1041 28.68 -32.51 -26.86
N CYS A 1042 29.57 -33.07 -26.05
CA CYS A 1042 30.26 -34.33 -26.36
C CYS A 1042 30.45 -35.19 -25.09
N CYS A 1043 29.95 -36.43 -25.10
CA CYS A 1043 30.06 -37.32 -23.94
C CYS A 1043 31.48 -37.89 -23.76
N GLY A 1044 32.28 -37.97 -24.83
CA GLY A 1044 33.63 -38.57 -24.80
C GLY A 1044 33.64 -40.09 -25.08
N GLY A 1045 32.52 -40.63 -25.56
CA GLY A 1045 32.32 -42.03 -25.96
C GLY A 1045 31.40 -42.82 -25.03
N ILE A 1046 31.08 -42.28 -23.86
CA ILE A 1046 30.15 -42.85 -22.88
C ILE A 1046 29.51 -41.71 -22.08
N THR A 1047 28.20 -41.78 -21.84
CA THR A 1047 27.48 -40.79 -21.03
C THR A 1047 27.68 -41.03 -19.53
N GLU A 1048 27.44 -40.00 -18.72
CA GLU A 1048 27.63 -40.01 -17.27
C GLU A 1048 26.29 -40.15 -16.53
N ARG A 1049 26.34 -40.60 -15.27
CA ARG A 1049 25.19 -40.63 -14.36
C ARG A 1049 24.97 -39.27 -13.68
N TYR A 1050 23.70 -38.95 -13.43
CA TYR A 1050 23.28 -37.70 -12.78
C TYR A 1050 24.06 -37.38 -11.48
N ARG A 1051 24.24 -38.38 -10.61
CA ARG A 1051 24.85 -38.21 -9.28
C ARG A 1051 26.27 -37.65 -9.23
N TYR A 1052 27.06 -37.87 -10.28
CA TYR A 1052 28.45 -37.41 -10.28
C TYR A 1052 28.59 -35.93 -10.64
N CYS A 1053 27.56 -35.36 -11.25
CA CYS A 1053 27.51 -33.94 -11.63
C CYS A 1053 26.61 -33.11 -10.70
N TRP A 1054 25.53 -33.70 -10.17
CA TRP A 1054 24.51 -33.03 -9.36
C TRP A 1054 24.31 -33.70 -7.98
N GLU A 1055 23.09 -33.69 -7.43
CA GLU A 1055 22.74 -34.35 -6.17
C GLU A 1055 23.09 -35.84 -6.21
N ASP A 1056 23.45 -36.44 -5.06
CA ASP A 1056 23.83 -37.87 -4.96
C ASP A 1056 22.63 -38.83 -5.06
N ILE A 1057 21.78 -38.62 -6.07
CA ILE A 1057 20.61 -39.43 -6.42
C ILE A 1057 20.80 -40.08 -7.79
N ASP A 1058 20.36 -41.33 -7.90
CA ASP A 1058 20.33 -42.04 -9.17
C ASP A 1058 19.00 -41.79 -9.88
N LYS A 1059 19.06 -41.34 -11.15
CA LYS A 1059 17.88 -41.19 -12.03
C LYS A 1059 17.89 -42.34 -13.04
N PRO A 1060 16.90 -43.27 -13.02
CA PRO A 1060 16.92 -44.50 -13.83
C PRO A 1060 17.05 -44.28 -15.34
N TYR A 1061 16.60 -43.14 -15.84
CA TYR A 1061 16.67 -42.75 -17.26
C TYR A 1061 17.92 -41.93 -17.63
N LEU A 1062 18.79 -41.57 -16.66
CA LEU A 1062 20.08 -40.90 -16.87
C LEU A 1062 21.23 -41.83 -16.47
N MET A 1063 21.32 -42.96 -17.16
CA MET A 1063 22.39 -43.94 -16.97
C MET A 1063 23.58 -43.65 -17.88
N ALA A 1064 24.71 -44.28 -17.56
CA ALA A 1064 25.84 -44.34 -18.47
C ALA A 1064 25.51 -45.25 -19.65
N VAL A 1065 25.58 -44.70 -20.86
CA VAL A 1065 25.28 -45.34 -22.13
C VAL A 1065 26.46 -45.16 -23.06
N ARG A 1066 26.85 -46.27 -23.69
CA ARG A 1066 27.85 -46.30 -24.75
C ARG A 1066 27.31 -45.57 -25.97
N ASP A 1067 28.05 -44.57 -26.44
CA ASP A 1067 27.65 -43.74 -27.58
C ASP A 1067 27.97 -44.43 -28.91
N ASN A 1068 27.38 -45.59 -29.16
CA ASN A 1068 27.59 -46.41 -30.36
C ASN A 1068 26.28 -47.09 -30.82
N ALA A 1069 26.32 -47.70 -32.01
CA ALA A 1069 25.15 -48.38 -32.57
C ALA A 1069 24.74 -49.58 -31.71
N GLU A 1070 23.43 -49.75 -31.50
CA GLU A 1070 22.90 -50.91 -30.79
C GLU A 1070 23.23 -52.21 -31.53
N GLY A 1071 23.71 -53.22 -30.80
CA GLY A 1071 24.07 -54.53 -31.37
C GLY A 1071 25.50 -54.65 -31.90
N VAL A 1072 26.38 -53.65 -31.68
CA VAL A 1072 27.82 -53.83 -31.82
C VAL A 1072 28.30 -54.73 -30.68
N GLU A 1073 28.28 -56.05 -30.88
CA GLU A 1073 28.91 -57.02 -29.99
C GLU A 1073 30.42 -56.78 -30.01
N THR A 1074 30.93 -56.07 -29.01
CA THR A 1074 32.34 -56.17 -28.67
C THR A 1074 32.50 -57.33 -27.70
N ASP A 1075 33.31 -58.35 -28.04
CA ASP A 1075 33.68 -59.46 -27.15
C ASP A 1075 34.39 -59.01 -25.84
N ALA A 1076 34.61 -57.70 -25.68
CA ALA A 1076 35.20 -57.08 -24.51
C ALA A 1076 34.11 -56.59 -23.55
N VAL A 1077 34.20 -57.02 -22.28
CA VAL A 1077 33.49 -56.39 -21.17
C VAL A 1077 33.87 -54.91 -21.14
N GLU A 1078 32.89 -54.01 -21.14
CA GLU A 1078 33.15 -52.57 -21.06
C GLU A 1078 33.95 -52.27 -19.77
N PRO A 1079 35.05 -51.51 -19.85
CA PRO A 1079 35.88 -51.23 -18.70
C PRO A 1079 35.11 -50.37 -17.69
N ASP A 1080 35.15 -50.76 -16.41
CA ASP A 1080 34.60 -49.94 -15.33
C ASP A 1080 35.48 -48.69 -15.14
N LEU A 1081 35.00 -47.55 -15.64
CA LEU A 1081 35.71 -46.27 -15.62
C LEU A 1081 35.68 -45.56 -14.26
N THR A 1082 34.99 -46.12 -13.26
CA THR A 1082 35.12 -45.66 -11.87
C THR A 1082 36.49 -46.01 -11.28
N ILE A 1083 37.21 -46.95 -11.91
CA ILE A 1083 38.57 -47.36 -11.54
C ILE A 1083 39.59 -46.50 -12.30
N GLU A 1084 40.46 -45.80 -11.57
CA GLU A 1084 41.44 -44.85 -12.12
C GLU A 1084 42.26 -45.41 -13.30
N ALA A 1085 42.84 -46.61 -13.15
CA ALA A 1085 43.68 -47.21 -14.19
C ALA A 1085 42.90 -47.51 -15.49
N ASN A 1086 41.62 -47.87 -15.37
CA ASN A 1086 40.76 -48.10 -16.53
C ASN A 1086 40.39 -46.77 -17.20
N ALA A 1087 40.06 -45.74 -16.41
CA ALA A 1087 39.78 -44.40 -16.91
C ALA A 1087 40.99 -43.78 -17.61
N GLU A 1088 42.19 -43.98 -17.06
CA GLU A 1088 43.43 -43.53 -17.70
C GLU A 1088 43.65 -44.23 -19.05
N ALA A 1089 43.56 -45.56 -19.09
CA ALA A 1089 43.66 -46.29 -20.34
C ALA A 1089 42.60 -45.85 -21.36
N TRP A 1090 41.38 -45.57 -20.90
CA TRP A 1090 40.25 -45.09 -21.70
C TRP A 1090 40.47 -43.73 -22.34
N ILE A 1091 40.89 -42.74 -21.53
CA ILE A 1091 41.10 -41.36 -21.96
C ILE A 1091 42.29 -41.27 -22.93
N ARG A 1092 43.31 -42.11 -22.74
CA ARG A 1092 44.48 -42.19 -23.63
C ARG A 1092 44.20 -42.90 -24.97
N GLN A 1093 43.09 -43.64 -25.06
CA GLN A 1093 42.64 -44.28 -26.28
C GLN A 1093 41.61 -43.39 -27.01
N SER A 1094 41.40 -43.66 -28.30
CA SER A 1094 40.36 -43.00 -29.12
C SER A 1094 39.43 -44.05 -29.72
N PRO A 1095 38.52 -44.62 -28.91
CA PRO A 1095 37.62 -45.68 -29.35
C PRO A 1095 36.52 -45.14 -30.27
N ASP A 1096 35.90 -46.03 -31.05
CA ASP A 1096 34.77 -45.68 -31.91
C ASP A 1096 33.55 -45.29 -31.06
N ALA A 1097 32.91 -44.18 -31.46
CA ALA A 1097 31.70 -43.63 -30.88
C ALA A 1097 31.04 -42.69 -31.91
N PHE A 1098 29.72 -42.46 -31.81
CA PHE A 1098 29.03 -41.49 -32.66
C PHE A 1098 29.63 -40.08 -32.48
N CYS A 1099 29.94 -39.67 -31.25
CA CYS A 1099 30.55 -38.37 -30.98
C CYS A 1099 32.03 -38.25 -31.39
N ASN A 1100 32.66 -39.35 -31.81
CA ASN A 1100 34.02 -39.36 -32.37
C ASN A 1100 33.96 -39.10 -33.88
N THR A 1101 33.67 -37.86 -34.26
CA THR A 1101 33.57 -37.44 -35.66
C THR A 1101 34.44 -36.23 -35.95
N THR A 1102 34.99 -36.19 -37.16
CA THR A 1102 35.73 -35.04 -37.70
C THR A 1102 35.02 -34.41 -38.91
N ASP A 1103 33.77 -34.81 -39.19
CA ASP A 1103 33.00 -34.27 -40.31
C ASP A 1103 32.54 -32.84 -40.02
N ALA A 1104 33.14 -31.86 -40.71
CA ALA A 1104 32.82 -30.45 -40.54
C ALA A 1104 31.35 -30.11 -40.83
N THR A 1105 30.69 -30.85 -41.71
CA THR A 1105 29.28 -30.64 -42.05
C THR A 1105 28.39 -31.02 -40.88
N ILE A 1106 28.68 -32.13 -40.21
CA ILE A 1106 27.94 -32.57 -39.02
C ILE A 1106 28.25 -31.67 -37.83
N LEU A 1107 29.53 -31.31 -37.66
CA LEU A 1107 29.95 -30.45 -36.56
C LEU A 1107 29.34 -29.04 -36.63
N SER A 1108 29.18 -28.47 -37.83
CA SER A 1108 28.49 -27.17 -38.01
C SER A 1108 26.99 -27.19 -37.72
N GLN A 1109 26.37 -28.38 -37.51
CA GLN A 1109 24.99 -28.47 -37.02
C GLN A 1109 24.91 -28.19 -35.51
N VAL A 1110 25.94 -28.55 -34.76
CA VAL A 1110 25.97 -28.46 -33.28
C VAL A 1110 26.86 -27.31 -32.78
N LEU A 1111 27.94 -27.00 -33.48
CA LEU A 1111 28.92 -25.99 -33.09
C LEU A 1111 28.70 -24.68 -33.86
N ASN A 1112 28.49 -23.60 -33.12
CA ASN A 1112 28.40 -22.23 -33.65
C ASN A 1112 29.76 -21.76 -34.22
N ASP A 1113 29.76 -20.73 -35.07
CA ASP A 1113 30.93 -20.27 -35.84
C ASP A 1113 32.21 -20.08 -35.00
N TYR A 1114 32.09 -19.63 -33.74
CA TYR A 1114 33.21 -19.47 -32.82
C TYR A 1114 33.77 -20.79 -32.25
N ASP A 1115 32.92 -21.80 -32.04
CA ASP A 1115 33.28 -23.09 -31.47
C ASP A 1115 33.85 -24.07 -32.52
N GLN A 1116 33.67 -23.78 -33.82
CA GLN A 1116 34.17 -24.60 -34.93
C GLN A 1116 35.72 -24.61 -35.05
N GLU A 1117 36.39 -23.69 -34.36
CA GLU A 1117 37.86 -23.67 -34.27
C GLU A 1117 38.42 -24.81 -33.39
N THR A 1118 37.59 -25.36 -32.49
CA THR A 1118 37.95 -26.47 -31.59
C THR A 1118 37.68 -27.83 -32.24
N LYS A 1119 38.74 -28.54 -32.64
CA LYS A 1119 38.63 -29.84 -33.35
C LYS A 1119 38.99 -31.06 -32.50
N ASP A 1120 39.48 -30.85 -31.28
CA ASP A 1120 40.02 -31.86 -30.38
C ASP A 1120 39.11 -32.16 -29.17
N PHE A 1121 37.83 -31.76 -29.21
CA PHE A 1121 36.90 -31.94 -28.08
C PHE A 1121 36.62 -33.41 -27.69
N TYR A 1122 36.78 -34.39 -28.60
CA TYR A 1122 36.63 -35.81 -28.27
C TYR A 1122 37.78 -36.31 -27.38
N ARG A 1123 39.01 -35.85 -27.68
CA ARG A 1123 40.25 -36.08 -26.91
C ARG A 1123 41.13 -34.84 -26.99
N TRP A 1124 41.20 -34.09 -25.90
CA TRP A 1124 41.84 -32.77 -25.83
C TRP A 1124 43.06 -32.79 -24.91
N ARG A 1125 43.95 -31.79 -25.07
CA ARG A 1125 45.14 -31.61 -24.23
C ARG A 1125 45.33 -30.14 -23.88
N VAL A 1126 45.61 -29.86 -22.60
CA VAL A 1126 46.01 -28.54 -22.10
C VAL A 1126 47.29 -28.70 -21.27
N SER A 1127 48.21 -27.74 -21.37
CA SER A 1127 49.47 -27.74 -20.62
C SER A 1127 49.60 -26.46 -19.81
N TYR A 1128 49.92 -26.59 -18.52
CA TYR A 1128 50.18 -25.47 -17.62
C TYR A 1128 51.59 -25.55 -17.04
N SER A 1129 52.32 -24.43 -17.04
CA SER A 1129 53.50 -24.29 -16.18
C SER A 1129 53.09 -24.24 -14.72
N GLN A 1130 54.04 -24.54 -13.82
CA GLN A 1130 53.80 -24.50 -12.39
C GLN A 1130 53.27 -23.13 -11.90
N GLN A 1131 53.82 -22.04 -12.44
CA GLN A 1131 53.40 -20.69 -12.06
C GLN A 1131 51.98 -20.38 -12.54
N GLU A 1132 51.60 -20.81 -13.75
CA GLU A 1132 50.26 -20.61 -14.30
C GLU A 1132 49.21 -21.38 -13.47
N LEU A 1133 49.44 -22.67 -13.23
CA LEU A 1133 48.50 -23.51 -12.48
C LEU A 1133 48.33 -23.02 -11.03
N LYS A 1134 49.44 -22.68 -10.37
CA LYS A 1134 49.45 -22.07 -9.04
C LYS A 1134 48.63 -20.79 -8.99
N THR A 1135 48.86 -19.88 -9.94
CA THR A 1135 48.17 -18.57 -9.99
C THR A 1135 46.68 -18.77 -10.23
N LEU A 1136 46.33 -19.67 -11.16
CA LEU A 1136 44.96 -20.01 -11.50
C LEU A 1136 44.18 -20.56 -10.31
N ILE A 1137 44.70 -21.60 -9.65
CA ILE A 1137 44.07 -22.22 -8.48
C ILE A 1137 43.94 -21.21 -7.33
N ALA A 1138 44.98 -20.41 -7.07
CA ALA A 1138 44.94 -19.39 -6.03
C ALA A 1138 43.86 -18.33 -6.31
N ASN A 1139 43.73 -17.89 -7.56
CA ASN A 1139 42.73 -16.91 -7.97
C ASN A 1139 41.29 -17.45 -7.91
N ARG A 1140 41.10 -18.73 -8.24
CA ARG A 1140 39.78 -19.39 -8.25
C ARG A 1140 39.30 -19.77 -6.85
N LEU A 1141 40.17 -20.40 -6.05
CA LEU A 1141 39.83 -20.83 -4.68
C LEU A 1141 39.96 -19.70 -3.66
N LYS A 1142 40.55 -18.56 -4.05
CA LYS A 1142 40.93 -17.46 -3.13
C LYS A 1142 41.77 -17.96 -1.95
N MET A 1143 42.64 -18.93 -2.21
CA MET A 1143 43.43 -19.66 -1.21
C MET A 1143 44.86 -19.89 -1.68
N ASP A 1144 45.84 -19.65 -0.81
CA ASP A 1144 47.25 -19.93 -1.10
C ASP A 1144 47.60 -21.40 -0.82
N MET A 1145 47.74 -22.17 -1.89
CA MET A 1145 48.13 -23.59 -1.85
C MET A 1145 49.65 -23.81 -1.75
N GLY A 1146 50.46 -22.76 -1.95
CA GLY A 1146 51.88 -22.90 -2.24
C GLY A 1146 52.13 -23.35 -3.69
N ASP A 1147 53.21 -24.09 -3.92
CA ASP A 1147 53.50 -24.70 -5.22
C ASP A 1147 52.71 -26.01 -5.34
N ILE A 1148 52.12 -26.28 -6.52
CA ILE A 1148 51.26 -27.45 -6.74
C ILE A 1148 52.12 -28.69 -6.94
N VAL A 1149 51.90 -29.70 -6.11
CA VAL A 1149 52.65 -30.96 -6.10
C VAL A 1149 51.91 -32.03 -6.91
N ALA A 1150 50.60 -32.16 -6.72
CA ALA A 1150 49.80 -33.16 -7.40
C ALA A 1150 48.32 -32.75 -7.54
N LEU A 1151 47.66 -33.30 -8.56
CA LEU A 1151 46.21 -33.28 -8.75
C LEU A 1151 45.74 -34.75 -8.74
N GLU A 1152 45.17 -35.20 -7.63
CA GLU A 1152 44.83 -36.61 -7.41
C GLU A 1152 43.33 -36.85 -7.54
N PRO A 1153 42.86 -37.62 -8.53
CA PRO A 1153 41.47 -38.07 -8.60
C PRO A 1153 41.16 -38.98 -7.42
N LEU A 1154 40.16 -38.62 -6.61
CA LEU A 1154 39.69 -39.42 -5.48
C LEU A 1154 38.49 -40.28 -5.85
N GLU A 1155 37.67 -39.79 -6.77
CA GLU A 1155 36.45 -40.47 -7.21
C GLU A 1155 36.16 -40.12 -8.67
N ARG A 1156 35.75 -41.14 -9.45
CA ARG A 1156 35.30 -41.01 -10.82
C ARG A 1156 33.91 -41.60 -11.01
N GLY A 1157 33.17 -40.99 -11.92
CA GLY A 1157 31.90 -41.51 -12.41
C GLY A 1157 32.05 -42.55 -13.51
N ALA A 1158 30.91 -43.02 -14.00
CA ALA A 1158 30.82 -44.11 -14.96
C ALA A 1158 31.33 -43.74 -16.36
N SER A 1159 31.46 -42.44 -16.68
CA SER A 1159 32.10 -41.98 -17.92
C SER A 1159 33.59 -41.65 -17.73
N GLY A 1160 34.16 -41.92 -16.56
CA GLY A 1160 35.54 -41.54 -16.21
C GLY A 1160 35.70 -40.06 -15.84
N ARG A 1161 34.60 -39.30 -15.68
CA ARG A 1161 34.63 -37.91 -15.20
C ARG A 1161 34.99 -37.91 -13.72
N ILE A 1162 35.91 -37.05 -13.31
CA ILE A 1162 36.28 -36.90 -11.90
C ILE A 1162 35.15 -36.18 -11.17
N SER A 1163 34.62 -36.78 -10.10
CA SER A 1163 33.63 -36.19 -9.20
C SER A 1163 34.25 -35.67 -7.91
N ARG A 1164 35.45 -36.12 -7.53
CA ARG A 1164 36.23 -35.58 -6.40
C ARG A 1164 37.71 -35.53 -6.75
N LEU A 1165 38.32 -34.35 -6.67
CA LEU A 1165 39.73 -34.12 -6.95
C LEU A 1165 40.42 -33.53 -5.71
N ARG A 1166 41.54 -34.10 -5.29
CA ARG A 1166 42.43 -33.50 -4.29
C ARG A 1166 43.52 -32.70 -4.99
N ILE A 1167 43.62 -31.43 -4.64
CA ILE A 1167 44.72 -30.56 -5.03
C ILE A 1167 45.73 -30.57 -3.88
N VAL A 1168 46.95 -31.03 -4.15
CA VAL A 1168 48.04 -31.09 -3.17
C VAL A 1168 49.02 -29.97 -3.48
N GLY A 1169 49.21 -29.03 -2.56
CA GLY A 1169 50.23 -27.99 -2.65
C GLY A 1169 51.23 -28.05 -1.49
N THR A 1170 52.35 -27.36 -1.61
CA THR A 1170 53.43 -27.39 -0.59
C THR A 1170 53.02 -26.83 0.77
N LYS A 1171 51.96 -26.01 0.83
CA LYS A 1171 51.46 -25.42 2.10
C LYS A 1171 50.27 -26.17 2.69
N ARG A 1172 49.44 -26.81 1.83
CA ARG A 1172 48.18 -27.45 2.21
C ARG A 1172 47.65 -28.30 1.07
N GLN A 1173 46.68 -29.15 1.39
CA GLN A 1173 45.85 -29.88 0.43
C GLN A 1173 44.40 -29.42 0.53
N TYR A 1174 43.65 -29.52 -0.56
CA TYR A 1174 42.24 -29.14 -0.61
C TYR A 1174 41.48 -30.01 -1.60
N ILE A 1175 40.29 -30.48 -1.21
CA ILE A 1175 39.45 -31.33 -2.05
C ILE A 1175 38.37 -30.48 -2.72
N ILE A 1176 38.20 -30.65 -4.03
CA ILE A 1176 37.08 -30.08 -4.78
C ILE A 1176 36.19 -31.20 -5.32
N GLY A 1177 34.90 -31.07 -5.11
CA GLY A 1177 33.88 -32.04 -5.49
C GLY A 1177 32.95 -31.51 -6.59
N LYS A 1178 32.38 -32.45 -7.34
CA LYS A 1178 31.51 -32.33 -8.52
C LYS A 1178 32.21 -31.78 -9.76
N GLU A 1179 31.71 -32.22 -10.92
CA GLU A 1179 32.36 -32.04 -12.22
C GLU A 1179 32.65 -30.57 -12.58
N LEU A 1180 31.68 -29.69 -12.36
CA LEU A 1180 31.76 -28.31 -12.82
C LEU A 1180 32.79 -27.48 -12.04
N GLU A 1181 32.86 -27.67 -10.72
CA GLU A 1181 33.82 -26.94 -9.87
C GLU A 1181 35.27 -27.35 -10.18
N ILE A 1182 35.49 -28.62 -10.50
CA ILE A 1182 36.78 -29.11 -10.99
C ILE A 1182 37.20 -28.36 -12.26
N ARG A 1183 36.29 -28.22 -13.22
CA ARG A 1183 36.57 -27.55 -14.49
C ARG A 1183 36.80 -26.05 -14.36
N ARG A 1184 36.06 -25.39 -13.45
CA ARG A 1184 36.20 -23.95 -13.16
C ARG A 1184 37.48 -23.63 -12.39
N THR A 1185 37.89 -24.53 -11.49
CA THR A 1185 39.13 -24.36 -10.71
C THR A 1185 40.38 -24.48 -11.58
N LEU A 1186 40.33 -25.33 -12.62
CA LEU A 1186 41.47 -25.64 -13.48
C LEU A 1186 41.47 -24.91 -14.83
N SER A 1187 40.63 -23.88 -15.04
CA SER A 1187 40.64 -23.06 -16.27
C SER A 1187 40.17 -21.62 -16.04
N GLU A 1188 40.68 -20.67 -16.84
CA GLU A 1188 40.24 -19.26 -16.83
C GLU A 1188 38.86 -19.05 -17.47
N SER A 1189 38.44 -19.93 -18.37
CA SER A 1189 37.08 -19.97 -18.90
C SER A 1189 36.35 -21.19 -18.35
N HIS A 1190 36.66 -22.36 -18.87
CA HIS A 1190 36.21 -23.66 -18.39
C HIS A 1190 37.05 -24.76 -19.06
N LEU A 1191 37.48 -25.76 -18.28
CA LEU A 1191 38.03 -26.98 -18.84
C LEU A 1191 36.91 -27.72 -19.61
N TYR A 1192 37.20 -28.39 -20.73
CA TYR A 1192 36.14 -28.97 -21.57
C TYR A 1192 35.28 -30.01 -20.82
N SER A 1193 35.90 -30.85 -19.99
CA SER A 1193 35.22 -31.79 -19.08
C SER A 1193 36.10 -32.09 -17.86
N SER A 1194 35.58 -32.78 -16.83
CA SER A 1194 36.45 -33.36 -15.77
C SER A 1194 36.95 -34.77 -16.08
N ALA A 1195 36.66 -35.32 -17.27
CA ALA A 1195 37.20 -36.61 -17.69
C ALA A 1195 38.62 -36.43 -18.21
N PHE A 1196 39.57 -36.26 -17.30
CA PHE A 1196 40.98 -36.10 -17.65
C PHE A 1196 41.92 -36.93 -16.79
N VAL A 1197 43.17 -37.03 -17.24
CA VAL A 1197 44.33 -37.51 -16.51
C VAL A 1197 45.42 -36.44 -16.52
N VAL A 1198 46.28 -36.47 -15.50
CA VAL A 1198 47.31 -35.44 -15.28
C VAL A 1198 48.70 -36.06 -15.39
N GLU A 1199 49.55 -35.48 -16.21
CA GLU A 1199 50.95 -35.86 -16.38
C GLU A 1199 51.87 -34.73 -15.88
N PRO A 1200 52.47 -34.89 -14.68
CA PRO A 1200 53.50 -33.97 -14.23
C PRO A 1200 54.80 -34.17 -15.03
N HIS A 1201 55.49 -33.08 -15.36
CA HIS A 1201 56.76 -33.07 -16.07
C HIS A 1201 57.75 -32.12 -15.39
N GLY A 1202 59.02 -32.56 -15.31
CA GLY A 1202 60.04 -31.88 -14.51
C GLY A 1202 59.81 -32.11 -13.01
N ASP A 1203 60.86 -32.11 -12.22
CA ASP A 1203 60.79 -32.26 -10.76
C ASP A 1203 61.98 -31.53 -10.13
N ILE A 1204 61.69 -30.51 -9.33
CA ILE A 1204 62.69 -29.83 -8.50
C ILE A 1204 62.22 -29.97 -7.05
N ASP A 1205 62.98 -30.72 -6.24
CA ASP A 1205 62.72 -30.94 -4.82
C ASP A 1205 61.29 -31.45 -4.48
N GLY A 1206 60.70 -32.28 -5.35
CA GLY A 1206 59.37 -32.86 -5.16
C GLY A 1206 58.22 -32.01 -5.68
N VAL A 1207 58.51 -31.00 -6.52
CA VAL A 1207 57.55 -30.06 -7.10
C VAL A 1207 57.66 -30.10 -8.64
N PRO A 1208 56.59 -30.46 -9.36
CA PRO A 1208 56.61 -30.47 -10.82
C PRO A 1208 56.73 -29.08 -11.45
N GLU A 1209 57.43 -28.99 -12.58
CA GLU A 1209 57.62 -27.73 -13.32
C GLU A 1209 56.48 -27.45 -14.32
N ARG A 1210 55.81 -28.51 -14.81
CA ARG A 1210 54.70 -28.44 -15.76
C ARG A 1210 53.69 -29.58 -15.52
N PHE A 1211 52.42 -29.31 -15.79
CA PHE A 1211 51.34 -30.31 -15.78
C PHE A 1211 50.66 -30.36 -17.14
N ASP A 1212 50.59 -31.55 -17.75
CA ASP A 1212 49.80 -31.80 -18.94
C ASP A 1212 48.50 -32.50 -18.56
N ILE A 1213 47.37 -31.91 -18.93
CA ILE A 1213 46.04 -32.43 -18.68
C ILE A 1213 45.50 -33.00 -20.00
N LEU A 1214 45.33 -34.31 -20.06
CA LEU A 1214 44.76 -35.03 -21.20
C LEU A 1214 43.32 -35.41 -20.87
N GLY A 1215 42.34 -34.97 -21.65
CA GLY A 1215 40.94 -35.22 -21.34
C GLY A 1215 40.08 -35.65 -22.51
N ALA A 1216 38.82 -35.97 -22.19
CA ALA A 1216 37.85 -36.56 -23.11
C ALA A 1216 36.49 -35.87 -23.01
N GLY A 1217 35.86 -35.60 -24.16
CA GLY A 1217 34.53 -35.01 -24.23
C GLY A 1217 34.45 -33.54 -23.82
N TRP A 1218 33.25 -32.97 -23.96
CA TRP A 1218 32.94 -31.56 -23.72
C TRP A 1218 31.57 -31.43 -23.04
N GLY A 1219 31.59 -30.97 -21.79
CA GLY A 1219 30.44 -30.84 -20.91
C GLY A 1219 30.32 -32.00 -19.91
N HIS A 1220 29.25 -31.96 -19.13
CA HIS A 1220 28.99 -32.88 -18.02
C HIS A 1220 28.71 -34.34 -18.46
N GLY A 1221 28.37 -34.57 -19.74
CA GLY A 1221 28.22 -35.92 -20.30
C GLY A 1221 26.97 -36.69 -19.91
N VAL A 1222 26.09 -36.11 -19.10
CA VAL A 1222 24.84 -36.75 -18.65
C VAL A 1222 23.74 -36.58 -19.70
N GLY A 1223 23.01 -37.67 -19.97
CA GLY A 1223 21.89 -37.70 -20.91
C GLY A 1223 22.33 -37.60 -22.38
N LEU A 1224 21.66 -36.77 -23.19
CA LEU A 1224 21.88 -36.76 -24.64
C LEU A 1224 23.23 -36.11 -25.02
N CYS A 1225 24.01 -36.81 -25.86
CA CYS A 1225 25.21 -36.27 -26.48
C CYS A 1225 24.85 -35.55 -27.79
N GLN A 1226 24.97 -34.23 -27.87
CA GLN A 1226 24.52 -33.45 -29.04
C GLN A 1226 25.25 -33.85 -30.33
N ILE A 1227 26.58 -34.01 -30.30
CA ILE A 1227 27.35 -34.44 -31.48
C ILE A 1227 27.01 -35.89 -31.87
N GLY A 1228 26.84 -36.78 -30.90
CA GLY A 1228 26.44 -38.17 -31.15
C GLY A 1228 25.04 -38.24 -31.78
N ALA A 1229 24.08 -37.50 -31.25
CA ALA A 1229 22.74 -37.34 -31.81
C ALA A 1229 22.75 -36.75 -33.23
N ALA A 1230 23.63 -35.79 -33.52
CA ALA A 1230 23.79 -35.25 -34.86
C ALA A 1230 24.28 -36.32 -35.85
N VAL A 1231 25.31 -37.10 -35.47
CA VAL A 1231 25.79 -38.23 -36.28
C VAL A 1231 24.70 -39.28 -36.48
N MET A 1232 23.95 -39.63 -35.43
CA MET A 1232 22.81 -40.55 -35.55
C MET A 1232 21.75 -40.01 -36.53
N SER A 1233 21.42 -38.73 -36.46
CA SER A 1233 20.45 -38.12 -37.38
C SER A 1233 20.90 -38.18 -38.84
N GLU A 1234 22.19 -37.96 -39.11
CA GLU A 1234 22.77 -38.07 -40.46
C GLU A 1234 22.89 -39.52 -40.94
N GLN A 1235 22.96 -40.48 -40.01
CA GLN A 1235 22.86 -41.91 -40.30
C GLN A 1235 21.41 -42.40 -40.47
N GLY A 1236 20.42 -41.50 -40.40
CA GLY A 1236 19.01 -41.80 -40.66
C GLY A 1236 18.20 -42.30 -39.46
N TYR A 1237 18.71 -42.11 -38.23
CA TYR A 1237 17.93 -42.38 -37.03
C TYR A 1237 16.86 -41.29 -36.85
N SER A 1238 15.63 -41.70 -36.55
CA SER A 1238 14.54 -40.79 -36.21
C SER A 1238 14.70 -40.23 -34.79
N TYR A 1239 14.11 -39.07 -34.52
CA TYR A 1239 14.26 -38.37 -33.23
C TYR A 1239 13.90 -39.25 -32.02
N ASP A 1240 12.86 -40.07 -32.13
CA ASP A 1240 12.45 -41.01 -31.09
C ASP A 1240 13.52 -42.06 -30.79
N LYS A 1241 14.15 -42.62 -31.82
CA LYS A 1241 15.28 -43.56 -31.66
C LYS A 1241 16.50 -42.89 -31.03
N ILE A 1242 16.78 -41.64 -31.41
CA ILE A 1242 17.88 -40.86 -30.82
C ILE A 1242 17.61 -40.65 -29.32
N LEU A 1243 16.40 -40.24 -28.95
CA LEU A 1243 16.03 -40.02 -27.55
C LEU A 1243 16.08 -41.30 -26.73
N LEU A 1244 15.46 -42.38 -27.22
CA LEU A 1244 15.41 -43.66 -26.49
C LEU A 1244 16.77 -44.36 -26.40
N HIS A 1245 17.72 -44.01 -27.27
CA HIS A 1245 19.12 -44.44 -27.14
C HIS A 1245 19.78 -43.83 -25.88
N TYR A 1246 19.66 -42.50 -25.69
CA TYR A 1246 20.30 -41.80 -24.58
C TYR A 1246 19.51 -41.85 -23.26
N TYR A 1247 18.17 -41.89 -23.33
CA TYR A 1247 17.27 -41.94 -22.16
C TYR A 1247 16.60 -43.31 -22.05
N ARG A 1248 17.40 -44.35 -21.82
CA ARG A 1248 16.91 -45.73 -21.75
C ARG A 1248 15.86 -45.90 -20.64
N GLY A 1249 14.77 -46.57 -20.98
CA GLY A 1249 13.63 -46.80 -20.07
C GLY A 1249 12.60 -45.67 -20.05
N ALA A 1250 12.89 -44.49 -20.63
CA ALA A 1250 11.89 -43.46 -20.82
C ALA A 1250 10.95 -43.78 -22.00
N GLU A 1251 9.78 -43.15 -22.02
CA GLU A 1251 8.84 -43.16 -23.14
C GLU A 1251 8.56 -41.73 -23.61
N ILE A 1252 8.19 -41.56 -24.88
CA ILE A 1252 7.78 -40.26 -25.43
C ILE A 1252 6.25 -40.16 -25.35
N LYS A 1253 5.75 -39.14 -24.67
CA LYS A 1253 4.31 -38.93 -24.46
C LYS A 1253 3.90 -37.52 -24.86
N LYS A 1254 2.73 -37.39 -25.46
CA LYS A 1254 2.10 -36.09 -25.73
C LYS A 1254 1.17 -35.71 -24.57
N ILE A 1255 1.37 -34.53 -23.99
CA ILE A 1255 0.64 -34.05 -22.80
C ILE A 1255 -0.27 -32.84 -23.06
N TYR A 1256 -0.10 -32.13 -24.19
CA TYR A 1256 -1.02 -31.10 -24.70
C TYR A 1256 -1.01 -31.03 -26.22
#